data_AF-A0A537G218-F1
#
_entry.id   AF-A0A537G218-F1
#
_cell.length_a   1.000
_cell.length_b   1.000
_cell.length_c   1.000
_cell.angle_alpha   90.00
_cell.angle_beta   90.00
_cell.angle_gamma   90.00
#
_symmetry.space_group_name_H-M   'P 1'
#
loop_
_entity.id
_entity.type
_entity.pdbx_description
1 polymer ?
#
loop_
_entity_poly.entity_id
_entity_poly.type
_entity_poly.pdbx_seq_one_letter_code
_entity_poly.pdbx_strand_id
1 'polypeptide(L)'
;MFDNAVFVAMENQNYCTGVIVCGLGSSSFIPSLAAAGSIDTNYQGYGVSGRSISGCSAACYLALTSGSDQGKSDGYCPRASAPCLTVTNLVSRLTAAGLTWQAYCAEGCPRGSDHFPFLAYSNTNPGHCAAANTCSDTFISTSVSTSTFVAAANSANPPNFLWYTPTDSENMHDNSVSAGDAYVRNFLVGTGTISNPSAGSLFASNLFQSGHRTLFVLWWDENSHSPEIFYGTNVKKGYLSNATYDHYSILRMLEDNWNLPTLTSNDAAATGLLTDLTAEPIPLSASFAYLPSTPLVNNTVSFTGTAVGGTAPYTYSWNFGDGGSATGLTATHSYTTAGTFTTTLTVTDSTGSSTKSSQTIAITPILSLTASFRFVPTQPLTNQSIVFIGTATGGVSPYNYNWNFGDGNSVTGQTPSHSYATSGTFTVSLEVTDSLNTSIVTSQSIIVSSQPQLTANLAISPASPTVNSTVTFFGTAVNGISPYTFAWNFGDNSKATGATVTQAYNAAGTFIVSLNVTDNIGSLARTSQSITVIPTSNGGGSGAGPLVIGWGGISLNEVARFSSGNPPSNVFLGQQASDMESVVMLTQYKGMNGIRVSWDPSCTTSPSLIGANYTAAELSTAIQIASYYSFWIILDYHGYTDPFTPATSACWLSFWAGVTNQFKNSYGQIIWEPENEPRYGLSGSACSGVVACVLYLSNEYQMFINQTRAQGDTHWIIVENICSYGCGLDANGDGSLLGAVNGYPTVTDAAGHIFISLHSYLDNPVSWTYNGADAYAQGYYATVVAGIAKTRWPALNTEGGADPFVGAGGPNATLRGSAGYNNITLRFIQTLTNLYDATPTRIGYTWWTAGDWTDTPGAGSRGALQCNSKPQGWGCLLQNKPIVQKPAAPRFTLTFQGYDYDGAHEETITINNNLIARLPANDTSQNAGTYRTFALNITSLVLNGNNTLTFTHTNWDCAIIDSTKSVTITNASGTVIFSDSTVQPLSCSQSITYTFTVNSTSPAPAALTAASNFAASPVLAQTGTPTAPSQPTFLVMSKSVTVSPTIQYSAFASEHTLATST
;
A
#
# COMPACT_ATOMS: atom_id res chain seq x y z
N MET A 1 41.20 54.45 -10.19
CA MET A 1 40.81 55.88 -10.29
C MET A 1 39.35 56.04 -9.85
N PHE A 2 39.04 57.17 -9.22
CA PHE A 2 37.71 57.57 -8.75
C PHE A 2 37.27 58.90 -9.38
N ASP A 3 35.97 59.07 -9.57
CA ASP A 3 35.33 60.28 -10.09
C ASP A 3 35.09 61.30 -8.98
N ASN A 4 34.85 60.78 -7.76
CA ASN A 4 34.49 61.55 -6.58
C ASN A 4 35.30 61.09 -5.35
N ALA A 5 35.72 62.02 -4.52
CA ALA A 5 36.34 61.75 -3.21
C ALA A 5 35.54 62.43 -2.10
N VAL A 6 35.28 61.70 -1.02
CA VAL A 6 34.48 62.13 0.12
C VAL A 6 35.31 61.97 1.38
N PHE A 7 35.58 63.06 2.07
CA PHE A 7 36.36 63.11 3.29
C PHE A 7 35.46 63.42 4.48
N VAL A 8 35.62 62.63 5.55
CA VAL A 8 35.04 62.91 6.86
C VAL A 8 36.20 62.99 7.85
N ALA A 9 36.45 64.19 8.37
CA ALA A 9 37.57 64.45 9.26
C ALA A 9 37.18 64.25 10.73
N MET A 10 37.91 63.40 11.42
CA MET A 10 37.75 62.99 12.82
C MET A 10 38.99 63.40 13.63
N GLU A 11 38.93 63.35 14.96
CA GLU A 11 39.93 63.99 15.83
C GLU A 11 40.32 63.25 17.12
N ASN A 12 41.48 63.64 17.66
CA ASN A 12 42.02 63.52 19.05
C ASN A 12 42.12 62.16 19.75
N GLN A 13 41.48 61.11 19.26
CA GLN A 13 41.49 59.83 19.95
C GLN A 13 42.11 58.75 19.10
N ASN A 14 43.15 58.11 19.64
CA ASN A 14 43.69 56.89 19.07
C ASN A 14 42.66 55.78 19.22
N TYR A 15 41.79 55.64 18.22
CA TYR A 15 40.76 54.62 18.25
C TYR A 15 41.34 53.20 18.14
N CYS A 16 42.64 53.05 17.86
CA CYS A 16 43.31 51.75 17.79
C CYS A 16 44.81 51.83 18.15
N THR A 17 45.17 51.96 19.44
CA THR A 17 46.58 51.77 19.88
C THR A 17 46.96 50.28 19.78
N GLY A 18 47.84 49.93 18.83
CA GLY A 18 48.42 48.58 18.70
C GLY A 18 47.62 47.66 17.76
N VAL A 19 48.10 47.53 16.52
CA VAL A 19 47.43 46.80 15.43
C VAL A 19 47.26 45.31 15.76
N ILE A 20 46.01 44.83 15.73
CA ILE A 20 45.47 43.64 15.07
C ILE A 20 44.00 43.57 15.53
N VAL A 21 43.08 44.07 14.70
CA VAL A 21 41.61 44.01 14.87
C VAL A 21 41.14 44.63 16.20
N CYS A 22 40.67 45.90 16.17
CA CYS A 22 40.17 46.60 17.36
C CYS A 22 39.12 45.71 18.10
N GLY A 23 39.57 45.09 19.20
CA GLY A 23 38.82 44.10 19.95
C GLY A 23 38.07 44.75 21.11
N LEU A 24 36.74 44.66 21.04
CA LEU A 24 35.80 44.57 22.17
C LEU A 24 36.14 45.45 23.39
N GLY A 25 35.71 46.71 23.33
CA GLY A 25 35.57 47.54 24.52
C GLY A 25 34.46 48.58 24.39
N SER A 26 34.33 49.23 23.21
CA SER A 26 33.37 50.33 23.08
C SER A 26 32.92 50.76 21.66
N SER A 27 33.57 50.35 20.56
CA SER A 27 33.16 50.65 19.18
C SER A 27 32.97 49.38 18.34
N SER A 28 31.93 49.33 17.50
CA SER A 28 31.58 48.13 16.71
C SER A 28 31.45 48.41 15.21
N PHE A 29 31.23 49.65 14.81
CA PHE A 29 30.94 49.99 13.42
C PHE A 29 32.20 50.32 12.61
N ILE A 30 33.09 51.17 13.12
CA ILE A 30 34.34 51.56 12.45
C ILE A 30 35.20 50.32 12.07
N PRO A 31 35.36 49.29 12.93
CA PRO A 31 36.02 48.04 12.54
C PRO A 31 35.31 47.27 11.42
N SER A 32 33.97 47.35 11.35
CA SER A 32 33.21 46.71 10.26
C SER A 32 33.40 47.44 8.92
N LEU A 33 33.61 48.76 8.96
CA LEU A 33 33.93 49.57 7.79
C LEU A 33 35.31 49.21 7.24
N ALA A 34 36.27 49.05 8.14
CA ALA A 34 37.60 48.53 7.85
C ALA A 34 37.57 47.16 7.14
N ALA A 35 36.71 46.23 7.57
CA ALA A 35 36.52 44.95 6.87
C ALA A 35 35.90 45.10 5.47
N ALA A 36 35.08 46.13 5.26
CA ALA A 36 34.45 46.43 3.99
C ALA A 36 35.33 47.28 3.04
N GLY A 37 36.45 47.81 3.52
CA GLY A 37 37.36 48.71 2.82
C GLY A 37 38.84 48.35 3.03
N SER A 38 39.72 49.33 2.91
CA SER A 38 41.14 49.21 3.22
C SER A 38 41.50 50.06 4.45
N ILE A 39 42.50 49.62 5.20
CA ILE A 39 43.11 50.39 6.28
C ILE A 39 44.58 50.61 5.95
N ASP A 40 45.07 51.85 6.10
CA ASP A 40 46.49 52.07 6.29
C ASP A 40 46.83 51.93 7.78
N THR A 41 47.56 50.87 8.14
CA THR A 41 47.87 50.58 9.54
C THR A 41 49.14 51.27 10.05
N ASN A 42 49.90 51.93 9.18
CA ASN A 42 51.20 52.53 9.49
C ASN A 42 51.29 54.01 9.10
N TYR A 43 50.13 54.68 9.04
CA TYR A 43 50.01 56.09 8.69
C TYR A 43 50.68 57.01 9.74
N GLN A 44 51.51 57.93 9.28
CA GLN A 44 52.29 58.84 10.11
C GLN A 44 51.65 60.23 10.13
N GLY A 45 50.77 60.47 11.12
CA GLY A 45 50.08 61.75 11.28
C GLY A 45 51.04 62.95 11.37
N TYR A 46 52.14 62.83 12.09
CA TYR A 46 53.13 63.91 12.21
C TYR A 46 54.11 64.02 11.02
N GLY A 47 53.80 63.36 9.90
CA GLY A 47 54.63 63.31 8.71
C GLY A 47 55.75 62.27 8.81
N VAL A 48 56.19 61.74 7.67
CA VAL A 48 57.34 60.83 7.62
C VAL A 48 58.66 61.60 7.76
N SER A 49 59.74 60.88 8.11
CA SER A 49 61.09 61.46 8.20
C SER A 49 61.46 62.21 6.91
N GLY A 50 61.88 63.47 7.05
CA GLY A 50 62.19 64.37 5.93
C GLY A 50 61.03 65.26 5.46
N ARG A 51 59.80 65.04 5.95
CA ARG A 51 58.59 65.84 5.68
C ARG A 51 57.74 65.95 6.95
N SER A 52 58.35 66.30 8.08
CA SER A 52 57.67 66.37 9.37
C SER A 52 56.66 67.52 9.43
N ILE A 53 55.60 67.34 10.23
CA ILE A 53 54.54 68.31 10.49
C ILE A 53 54.64 68.74 11.95
N SER A 54 54.72 70.04 12.20
CA SER A 54 55.00 70.59 13.55
C SER A 54 53.73 70.70 14.41
N GLY A 55 53.39 69.59 15.07
CA GLY A 55 52.13 69.45 15.80
C GLY A 55 51.01 68.94 14.88
N CYS A 56 49.99 68.31 15.43
CA CYS A 56 48.84 67.85 14.65
C CYS A 56 47.55 68.53 15.16
N SER A 57 46.39 68.24 14.56
CA SER A 57 45.23 69.14 14.41
C SER A 57 45.41 70.08 13.21
N ALA A 58 45.22 71.39 13.37
CA ALA A 58 45.45 72.46 12.38
C ALA A 58 46.49 72.20 11.28
N ALA A 59 47.72 71.84 11.67
CA ALA A 59 48.84 71.64 10.76
C ALA A 59 48.67 70.42 9.86
N CYS A 60 47.99 69.37 10.34
CA CYS A 60 47.73 68.12 9.62
C CYS A 60 46.64 68.33 8.54
N TYR A 61 45.61 69.15 8.83
CA TYR A 61 44.69 69.66 7.80
C TYR A 61 45.40 70.48 6.72
N LEU A 62 46.30 71.40 7.10
CA LEU A 62 47.04 72.23 6.16
C LEU A 62 48.02 71.42 5.30
N ALA A 63 48.67 70.41 5.87
CA ALA A 63 49.55 69.51 5.14
C ALA A 63 48.78 68.79 4.02
N LEU A 64 47.58 68.28 4.32
CA LEU A 64 46.71 67.64 3.34
C LEU A 64 46.16 68.61 2.28
N THR A 65 45.80 69.83 2.68
CA THR A 65 45.09 70.76 1.79
C THR A 65 46.00 71.77 1.08
N SER A 66 47.24 71.96 1.51
CA SER A 66 48.21 72.89 0.88
C SER A 66 49.58 72.29 0.55
N GLY A 67 49.86 71.03 0.90
CA GLY A 67 51.18 70.42 0.73
C GLY A 67 52.23 70.92 1.73
N SER A 68 51.86 71.74 2.72
CA SER A 68 52.74 72.19 3.80
C SER A 68 51.92 72.53 5.04
N ASP A 69 52.52 72.37 6.22
CA ASP A 69 51.95 72.85 7.49
C ASP A 69 51.93 74.39 7.61
N GLN A 70 52.49 75.11 6.62
CA GLN A 70 52.62 76.57 6.58
C GLN A 70 53.35 77.16 7.81
N GLY A 71 54.15 76.34 8.50
CA GLY A 71 54.76 76.68 9.79
C GLY A 71 53.73 77.03 10.87
N LYS A 72 52.50 76.51 10.76
CA LYS A 72 51.43 76.70 11.74
C LYS A 72 51.37 75.50 12.67
N SER A 73 50.98 75.78 13.92
CA SER A 73 50.67 74.79 14.95
C SER A 73 49.17 74.88 15.29
N ASP A 74 48.76 74.15 16.32
CA ASP A 74 47.43 74.19 16.92
C ASP A 74 46.94 75.62 17.28
N GLY A 75 45.62 75.87 17.16
CA GLY A 75 44.94 77.11 17.54
C GLY A 75 45.18 78.31 16.62
N TYR A 76 45.51 78.08 15.35
CA TYR A 76 45.84 79.14 14.39
C TYR A 76 44.60 79.75 13.72
N CYS A 77 44.72 81.01 13.30
CA CYS A 77 43.74 81.66 12.41
C CYS A 77 42.28 81.56 12.90
N PRO A 78 41.97 82.07 14.12
CA PRO A 78 40.63 81.96 14.68
C PRO A 78 39.62 82.59 13.73
N ARG A 79 38.37 82.12 13.79
CA ARG A 79 37.30 82.50 12.86
C ARG A 79 37.17 84.01 12.65
N ALA A 80 37.37 84.81 13.70
CA ALA A 80 37.30 86.27 13.64
C ALA A 80 38.41 86.95 12.82
N SER A 81 39.53 86.27 12.59
CA SER A 81 40.70 86.79 11.84
C SER A 81 41.02 85.97 10.58
N ALA A 82 40.11 85.10 10.16
CA ALA A 82 40.22 84.30 8.95
C ALA A 82 39.55 85.01 7.74
N PRO A 83 40.13 84.96 6.52
CA PRO A 83 41.28 84.16 6.14
C PRO A 83 42.62 84.83 6.50
N CYS A 84 43.65 84.01 6.68
CA CYS A 84 44.99 84.42 7.08
C CYS A 84 46.10 83.79 6.22
N LEU A 85 45.74 82.98 5.22
CA LEU A 85 46.64 82.31 4.28
C LEU A 85 46.31 82.71 2.84
N THR A 86 47.34 82.90 2.02
CA THR A 86 47.23 83.26 0.60
C THR A 86 47.94 82.27 -0.32
N VAL A 87 48.14 81.05 0.15
CA VAL A 87 48.84 79.99 -0.58
C VAL A 87 47.90 79.23 -1.53
N THR A 88 48.47 78.69 -2.61
CA THR A 88 47.78 77.72 -3.47
C THR A 88 47.45 76.47 -2.67
N ASN A 89 46.25 75.95 -2.84
CA ASN A 89 45.73 74.79 -2.11
C ASN A 89 45.05 73.80 -3.05
N LEU A 90 44.70 72.62 -2.54
CA LEU A 90 44.09 71.52 -3.29
C LEU A 90 42.85 71.98 -4.05
N VAL A 91 41.96 72.72 -3.41
CA VAL A 91 40.70 73.15 -4.05
C VAL A 91 40.91 74.16 -5.16
N SER A 92 41.97 74.98 -5.10
CA SER A 92 42.38 75.81 -6.23
C SER A 92 42.86 74.98 -7.42
N ARG A 93 43.54 73.86 -7.19
CA ARG A 93 43.95 72.90 -8.24
C ARG A 93 42.76 72.20 -8.86
N LEU A 94 41.82 71.74 -8.04
CA LEU A 94 40.57 71.12 -8.50
C LEU A 94 39.80 72.09 -9.42
N THR A 95 39.58 73.33 -8.96
CA THR A 95 38.88 74.35 -9.72
C THR A 95 39.58 74.66 -11.04
N ALA A 96 40.91 74.78 -11.04
CA ALA A 96 41.70 75.03 -12.25
C ALA A 96 41.64 73.87 -13.26
N ALA A 97 41.42 72.63 -12.79
CA ALA A 97 41.22 71.45 -13.62
C ALA A 97 39.76 71.27 -14.09
N GLY A 98 38.86 72.20 -13.76
CA GLY A 98 37.43 72.10 -14.08
C GLY A 98 36.65 71.15 -13.17
N LEU A 99 37.24 70.73 -12.05
CA LEU A 99 36.60 69.88 -11.06
C LEU A 99 35.85 70.71 -10.03
N THR A 100 34.75 70.16 -9.55
CA THR A 100 33.87 70.79 -8.55
C THR A 100 34.20 70.28 -7.15
N TRP A 101 34.04 71.12 -6.14
CA TRP A 101 34.31 70.75 -4.76
C TRP A 101 33.36 71.47 -3.82
N GLN A 102 33.09 70.89 -2.66
CA GLN A 102 32.35 71.55 -1.58
C GLN A 102 32.87 71.06 -0.22
N ALA A 103 32.94 71.96 0.76
CA ALA A 103 33.38 71.64 2.11
C ALA A 103 32.38 72.11 3.16
N TYR A 104 32.06 71.25 4.10
CA TYR A 104 31.00 71.42 5.09
C TYR A 104 31.56 71.26 6.49
N CYS A 105 31.04 72.05 7.40
CA CYS A 105 31.51 72.11 8.77
C CYS A 105 30.30 72.24 9.70
N ALA A 106 30.12 71.26 10.57
CA ALA A 106 28.92 71.13 11.40
C ALA A 106 28.78 72.30 12.39
N GLU A 107 27.52 72.68 12.65
CA GLU A 107 27.13 73.67 13.67
C GLU A 107 27.89 75.01 13.65
N GLY A 108 28.43 75.37 12.48
CA GLY A 108 29.07 76.65 12.25
C GLY A 108 30.54 76.74 12.63
N CYS A 109 31.28 75.64 12.62
CA CYS A 109 32.72 75.57 12.86
C CYS A 109 33.15 76.15 14.22
N PRO A 110 32.85 75.46 15.33
CA PRO A 110 33.16 75.96 16.67
C PRO A 110 34.64 76.35 16.87
N ARG A 111 35.59 75.66 16.23
CA ARG A 111 37.03 75.99 16.26
C ARG A 111 37.58 76.75 15.06
N GLY A 112 36.73 77.15 14.12
CA GLY A 112 37.16 77.88 12.92
C GLY A 112 38.19 77.11 12.09
N SER A 113 39.29 77.78 11.71
CA SER A 113 40.31 77.23 10.80
C SER A 113 41.14 76.08 11.36
N ASP A 114 41.08 75.90 12.68
CA ASP A 114 41.78 74.87 13.42
C ASP A 114 41.29 73.46 13.01
N HIS A 115 39.97 73.31 12.89
CA HIS A 115 39.28 72.08 12.46
C HIS A 115 38.86 72.06 10.99
N PHE A 116 38.85 73.23 10.36
CA PHE A 116 38.29 73.40 9.04
C PHE A 116 39.19 74.32 8.21
N PRO A 117 40.22 73.78 7.53
CA PRO A 117 41.30 74.57 6.92
C PRO A 117 40.82 75.52 5.83
N PHE A 118 39.66 75.24 5.22
CA PHE A 118 39.07 76.07 4.17
C PHE A 118 38.65 77.47 4.64
N LEU A 119 38.58 77.72 5.96
CA LEU A 119 38.41 79.08 6.47
C LEU A 119 39.69 79.92 6.39
N ALA A 120 40.87 79.27 6.46
CA ALA A 120 42.15 79.95 6.51
C ALA A 120 42.56 80.58 5.18
N TYR A 121 42.11 80.03 4.04
CA TYR A 121 42.56 80.47 2.72
C TYR A 121 41.73 81.62 2.15
N SER A 122 42.41 82.61 1.58
CA SER A 122 41.77 83.79 1.00
C SER A 122 40.93 83.48 -0.24
N ASN A 123 41.23 82.41 -0.98
CA ASN A 123 40.49 82.00 -2.17
C ASN A 123 39.18 81.26 -1.85
N THR A 124 39.07 80.63 -0.67
CA THR A 124 37.87 79.90 -0.23
C THR A 124 37.03 80.69 0.77
N ASN A 125 37.59 81.74 1.37
CA ASN A 125 36.91 82.69 2.26
C ASN A 125 37.22 84.16 1.86
N PRO A 126 36.94 84.59 0.61
CA PRO A 126 37.23 85.93 0.17
C PRO A 126 36.35 86.95 0.91
N GLY A 127 36.95 87.75 1.79
CA GLY A 127 36.28 88.88 2.45
C GLY A 127 35.62 88.60 3.80
N HIS A 128 36.07 87.57 4.55
CA HIS A 128 35.50 87.20 5.86
C HIS A 128 34.00 86.90 5.75
N CYS A 129 33.61 85.73 5.22
CA CYS A 129 32.22 85.25 5.15
C CYS A 129 31.50 85.14 6.52
N ALA A 130 32.11 85.64 7.60
CA ALA A 130 31.69 85.64 9.00
C ALA A 130 30.33 86.29 9.28
N ALA A 131 29.66 86.93 8.31
CA ALA A 131 28.34 87.53 8.50
C ALA A 131 27.18 86.86 7.72
N ALA A 132 27.43 85.96 6.75
CA ALA A 132 26.39 85.53 5.81
C ALA A 132 26.29 84.01 5.54
N ASN A 133 26.81 83.16 6.42
CA ASN A 133 26.44 81.73 6.52
C ASN A 133 26.80 80.77 5.35
N THR A 134 27.46 81.19 4.26
CA THR A 134 28.12 80.32 3.26
C THR A 134 29.08 81.13 2.38
N CYS A 135 30.29 80.63 2.07
CA CYS A 135 31.01 81.08 0.86
C CYS A 135 30.67 80.13 -0.31
N SER A 136 31.06 80.44 -1.55
CA SER A 136 30.54 79.75 -2.76
C SER A 136 30.50 78.22 -2.67
N ASP A 137 31.52 77.63 -2.05
CA ASP A 137 31.65 76.17 -1.90
C ASP A 137 32.04 75.75 -0.46
N THR A 138 31.92 76.65 0.51
CA THR A 138 32.16 76.36 1.93
C THR A 138 30.93 76.68 2.79
N PHE A 139 30.51 75.69 3.57
CA PHE A 139 29.26 75.72 4.33
C PHE A 139 29.57 75.68 5.83
N ILE A 140 29.32 76.81 6.53
CA ILE A 140 29.83 77.09 7.88
C ILE A 140 28.77 77.75 8.79
N SER A 141 27.49 77.53 8.51
CA SER A 141 26.40 78.05 9.34
C SER A 141 25.96 77.06 10.41
N THR A 142 25.23 77.54 11.41
CA THR A 142 24.66 76.69 12.47
C THR A 142 23.60 75.71 11.96
N SER A 143 23.13 75.84 10.72
CA SER A 143 22.18 74.90 10.11
C SER A 143 22.87 73.79 9.30
N VAL A 144 24.21 73.79 9.22
CA VAL A 144 24.95 72.71 8.55
C VAL A 144 24.86 71.46 9.40
N SER A 145 24.28 70.42 8.82
CA SER A 145 24.05 69.10 9.40
C SER A 145 24.52 68.00 8.46
N THR A 146 24.56 66.76 8.95
CA THR A 146 24.77 65.56 8.13
C THR A 146 23.79 65.47 6.97
N SER A 147 22.53 65.84 7.16
CA SER A 147 21.51 65.83 6.08
C SER A 147 21.82 66.84 4.98
N THR A 148 22.37 68.01 5.31
CA THR A 148 22.80 69.01 4.33
C THR A 148 23.93 68.47 3.46
N PHE A 149 24.89 67.78 4.07
CA PHE A 149 25.99 67.12 3.36
C PHE A 149 25.51 65.97 2.47
N VAL A 150 24.63 65.10 2.99
CA VAL A 150 24.05 63.97 2.24
C VAL A 150 23.22 64.46 1.05
N ALA A 151 22.59 65.65 1.13
CA ALA A 151 21.89 66.24 0.00
C ALA A 151 22.84 66.57 -1.17
N ALA A 152 24.05 67.05 -0.88
CA ALA A 152 25.07 67.31 -1.91
C ALA A 152 25.53 66.02 -2.60
N ALA A 153 25.78 64.96 -1.82
CA ALA A 153 26.11 63.62 -2.33
C ALA A 153 24.96 62.98 -3.14
N ASN A 154 23.72 63.40 -2.89
CA ASN A 154 22.53 62.95 -3.63
C ASN A 154 22.18 63.81 -4.84
N SER A 155 22.85 64.94 -5.06
CA SER A 155 22.54 65.80 -6.19
C SER A 155 22.75 65.07 -7.53
N ALA A 156 22.07 65.52 -8.58
CA ALA A 156 22.19 64.91 -9.91
C ALA A 156 23.63 64.99 -10.47
N ASN A 157 24.42 65.96 -10.00
CA ASN A 157 25.83 66.16 -10.34
C ASN A 157 26.62 66.37 -9.04
N PRO A 158 26.92 65.30 -8.29
CA PRO A 158 27.61 65.42 -7.01
C PRO A 158 29.04 65.97 -7.21
N PRO A 159 29.55 66.83 -6.30
CA PRO A 159 30.89 67.41 -6.44
C PRO A 159 32.01 66.36 -6.52
N ASN A 160 33.06 66.64 -7.28
CA ASN A 160 34.22 65.75 -7.37
C ASN A 160 34.94 65.59 -6.02
N PHE A 161 34.98 66.64 -5.21
CA PHE A 161 35.57 66.59 -3.86
C PHE A 161 34.58 67.09 -2.82
N LEU A 162 34.24 66.24 -1.86
CA LEU A 162 33.37 66.55 -0.74
C LEU A 162 34.16 66.43 0.55
N TRP A 163 34.05 67.43 1.43
CA TRP A 163 34.67 67.41 2.75
C TRP A 163 33.63 67.69 3.82
N TYR A 164 33.67 66.94 4.92
CA TYR A 164 32.84 67.16 6.09
C TYR A 164 33.68 67.13 7.37
N THR A 165 33.60 68.19 8.17
CA THR A 165 34.12 68.20 9.55
C THR A 165 32.93 68.20 10.53
N PRO A 166 32.75 67.14 11.35
CA PRO A 166 31.76 67.10 12.43
C PRO A 166 32.10 68.07 13.58
N THR A 167 31.21 68.20 14.56
CA THR A 167 31.52 68.96 15.79
C THR A 167 32.55 68.24 16.66
N ASP A 168 33.21 68.95 17.59
CA ASP A 168 34.13 68.37 18.60
C ASP A 168 33.51 67.19 19.38
N SER A 169 32.18 67.22 19.56
CA SER A 169 31.45 66.18 20.25
C SER A 169 31.23 64.92 19.39
N GLU A 170 31.21 65.06 18.07
CA GLU A 170 30.91 64.01 17.11
C GLU A 170 32.18 63.44 16.45
N ASN A 171 33.22 64.27 16.31
CA ASN A 171 34.50 63.93 15.69
C ASN A 171 35.45 63.15 16.62
N MET A 172 35.04 62.90 17.88
CA MET A 172 35.82 62.25 18.95
C MET A 172 36.85 63.13 19.68
N HIS A 173 36.76 64.45 19.56
CA HIS A 173 37.54 65.36 20.40
C HIS A 173 37.09 65.32 21.86
N ASP A 174 35.86 65.73 22.12
CA ASP A 174 35.33 65.94 23.47
C ASP A 174 34.66 64.68 24.05
N ASN A 175 34.24 63.75 23.18
CA ASN A 175 33.51 62.55 23.54
C ASN A 175 34.30 61.28 23.28
N SER A 176 33.94 60.19 23.96
CA SER A 176 34.61 58.89 23.78
C SER A 176 34.52 58.34 22.36
N VAL A 177 35.49 57.51 21.96
CA VAL A 177 35.47 56.68 20.74
C VAL A 177 34.11 56.00 20.50
N SER A 178 33.46 55.50 21.56
CA SER A 178 32.12 54.87 21.48
C SER A 178 31.03 55.81 20.94
N ALA A 179 31.05 57.06 21.39
CA ALA A 179 30.06 58.06 20.99
C ALA A 179 30.28 58.48 19.53
N GLY A 180 31.54 58.67 19.14
CA GLY A 180 31.89 58.94 17.74
C GLY A 180 31.59 57.74 16.82
N ASP A 181 31.80 56.49 17.26
CA ASP A 181 31.46 55.28 16.49
C ASP A 181 29.96 55.19 16.22
N ALA A 182 29.14 55.49 17.23
CA ALA A 182 27.68 55.55 17.10
C ALA A 182 27.24 56.68 16.15
N TYR A 183 27.88 57.85 16.23
CA TYR A 183 27.64 58.96 15.30
C TYR A 183 27.98 58.57 13.86
N VAL A 184 29.20 58.06 13.62
CA VAL A 184 29.67 57.63 12.30
C VAL A 184 28.78 56.53 11.72
N ARG A 185 28.34 55.56 12.54
CA ARG A 185 27.37 54.54 12.12
C ARG A 185 26.07 55.17 11.61
N ASN A 186 25.48 56.06 12.40
CA ASN A 186 24.22 56.69 12.06
C ASN A 186 24.36 57.60 10.82
N PHE A 187 25.48 58.29 10.69
CA PHE A 187 25.75 59.15 9.54
C PHE A 187 25.97 58.34 8.25
N LEU A 188 26.79 57.30 8.29
CA LEU A 188 27.18 56.56 7.08
C LEU A 188 26.08 55.58 6.62
N VAL A 189 25.48 54.82 7.53
CA VAL A 189 24.53 53.75 7.19
C VAL A 189 23.16 53.87 7.88
N GLY A 190 23.00 54.83 8.80
CA GLY A 190 21.78 55.02 9.58
C GLY A 190 21.39 53.78 10.39
N THR A 191 20.15 53.31 10.24
CA THR A 191 19.70 52.06 10.89
C THR A 191 20.10 50.80 10.11
N GLY A 192 20.60 50.95 8.88
CA GLY A 192 20.98 49.85 8.00
C GLY A 192 22.38 49.27 8.22
N THR A 193 22.90 48.59 7.20
CA THR A 193 24.25 47.99 7.16
C THR A 193 25.09 48.63 6.07
N ILE A 194 26.41 48.35 6.03
CA ILE A 194 27.28 48.85 4.95
C ILE A 194 26.83 48.36 3.57
N SER A 195 26.34 47.11 3.47
CA SER A 195 25.84 46.54 2.22
C SER A 195 24.40 46.95 1.88
N ASN A 196 23.63 47.42 2.86
CA ASN A 196 22.26 47.88 2.69
C ASN A 196 21.98 49.08 3.62
N PRO A 197 22.53 50.26 3.29
CA PRO A 197 22.42 51.46 4.12
C PRO A 197 20.98 51.99 4.10
N SER A 198 20.52 52.55 5.22
CA SER A 198 19.17 53.11 5.29
C SER A 198 19.07 54.44 4.55
N ALA A 199 17.93 54.70 3.91
CA ALA A 199 17.67 55.96 3.21
C ALA A 199 17.95 57.18 4.09
N GLY A 200 18.62 58.19 3.51
CA GLY A 200 19.04 59.40 4.21
C GLY A 200 20.43 59.34 4.84
N SER A 201 21.10 58.17 4.83
CA SER A 201 22.51 58.06 5.21
C SER A 201 23.45 58.32 4.02
N LEU A 202 24.73 58.57 4.30
CA LEU A 202 25.70 58.90 3.25
C LEU A 202 25.91 57.75 2.25
N PHE A 203 26.05 56.50 2.70
CA PHE A 203 26.25 55.37 1.79
C PHE A 203 24.98 54.98 1.02
N ALA A 204 23.81 55.43 1.45
CA ALA A 204 22.58 55.30 0.68
C ALA A 204 22.44 56.38 -0.41
N SER A 205 23.37 57.35 -0.48
CA SER A 205 23.28 58.42 -1.47
C SER A 205 23.60 57.96 -2.89
N ASN A 206 23.12 58.70 -3.89
CA ASN A 206 23.41 58.46 -5.30
C ASN A 206 24.91 58.26 -5.55
N LEU A 207 25.77 59.06 -4.91
CA LEU A 207 27.21 58.94 -5.04
C LEU A 207 27.77 57.54 -4.73
N PHE A 208 27.12 56.75 -3.87
CA PHE A 208 27.53 55.37 -3.56
C PHE A 208 26.65 54.30 -4.23
N GLN A 209 25.53 54.68 -4.86
CA GLN A 209 24.55 53.76 -5.45
C GLN A 209 24.48 53.83 -6.99
N SER A 210 24.71 54.99 -7.63
CA SER A 210 24.47 55.23 -9.06
C SER A 210 25.66 54.97 -9.99
N GLY A 211 26.54 54.02 -9.63
CA GLY A 211 27.66 53.61 -10.47
C GLY A 211 28.84 54.59 -10.53
N HIS A 212 28.85 55.64 -9.72
CA HIS A 212 30.03 56.51 -9.54
C HIS A 212 31.19 55.70 -8.97
N ARG A 213 32.41 55.98 -9.43
CA ARG A 213 33.62 55.46 -8.80
C ARG A 213 33.96 56.41 -7.66
N THR A 214 33.48 56.11 -6.46
CA THR A 214 33.65 57.01 -5.31
C THR A 214 34.72 56.47 -4.38
N LEU A 215 35.60 57.36 -3.90
CA LEU A 215 36.49 57.13 -2.78
C LEU A 215 35.93 57.82 -1.54
N PHE A 216 35.76 57.08 -0.46
CA PHE A 216 35.46 57.58 0.87
C PHE A 216 36.70 57.46 1.74
N VAL A 217 37.02 58.51 2.48
CA VAL A 217 38.12 58.57 3.44
C VAL A 217 37.55 59.03 4.77
N LEU A 218 37.58 58.13 5.77
CA LEU A 218 37.38 58.51 7.16
C LEU A 218 38.76 58.75 7.75
N TRP A 219 39.04 60.02 8.06
CA TRP A 219 40.39 60.52 8.28
C TRP A 219 40.60 61.05 9.70
N TRP A 220 41.75 60.80 10.34
CA TRP A 220 42.14 61.32 11.66
C TRP A 220 43.41 62.18 11.62
N ASP A 221 43.50 63.14 12.54
CA ASP A 221 44.44 64.25 12.44
C ASP A 221 45.43 64.41 13.61
N GLU A 222 45.41 63.57 14.67
CA GLU A 222 46.14 63.86 15.93
C GLU A 222 47.12 62.79 16.46
N ASN A 223 47.28 61.63 15.81
CA ASN A 223 48.23 60.60 16.26
C ASN A 223 49.19 60.08 15.19
N SER A 224 50.43 59.79 15.60
CA SER A 224 51.36 58.99 14.79
C SER A 224 50.93 57.53 14.92
N HIS A 225 50.65 56.86 13.81
CA HIS A 225 49.96 55.57 13.72
C HIS A 225 48.44 55.66 13.96
N SER A 226 47.78 56.68 13.38
CA SER A 226 46.31 56.73 13.27
C SER A 226 45.87 55.90 12.06
N PRO A 227 45.09 54.82 12.21
CA PRO A 227 44.69 54.06 11.04
C PRO A 227 43.68 54.85 10.21
N GLU A 228 43.99 55.10 8.94
CA GLU A 228 43.07 55.79 8.02
C GLU A 228 42.22 54.77 7.26
N ILE A 229 40.91 55.00 7.16
CA ILE A 229 39.98 54.04 6.53
C ILE A 229 39.55 54.55 5.17
N PHE A 230 39.73 53.70 4.17
CA PHE A 230 39.35 53.93 2.79
C PHE A 230 38.23 52.97 2.40
N TYR A 231 37.19 53.48 1.76
CA TYR A 231 36.07 52.68 1.28
C TYR A 231 35.64 53.18 -0.10
N GLY A 232 35.06 52.32 -0.93
CA GLY A 232 34.58 52.76 -2.24
C GLY A 232 34.59 51.68 -3.31
N THR A 233 34.12 52.05 -4.50
CA THR A 233 33.88 51.13 -5.63
C THR A 233 35.14 50.38 -6.07
N ASN A 234 36.30 51.03 -5.96
CA ASN A 234 37.58 50.51 -6.44
C ASN A 234 38.58 50.20 -5.31
N VAL A 235 38.18 50.28 -4.04
CA VAL A 235 39.06 50.01 -2.89
C VAL A 235 39.12 48.51 -2.61
N LYS A 236 40.32 47.97 -2.32
CA LYS A 236 40.49 46.57 -1.89
C LYS A 236 39.72 46.33 -0.59
N LYS A 237 38.97 45.23 -0.49
CA LYS A 237 38.16 44.95 0.71
C LYS A 237 38.94 44.12 1.72
N GLY A 238 38.88 44.50 3.00
CA GLY A 238 39.60 43.85 4.10
C GLY A 238 41.12 43.96 3.98
N TYR A 239 41.62 44.91 3.20
CA TYR A 239 43.05 45.05 2.95
C TYR A 239 43.73 45.91 4.01
N LEU A 240 44.85 45.44 4.54
CA LEU A 240 45.69 46.17 5.49
C LEU A 240 47.00 46.53 4.78
N SER A 241 47.26 47.82 4.59
CA SER A 241 48.56 48.28 4.12
C SER A 241 49.55 48.34 5.28
N ASN A 242 50.79 47.92 4.99
CA ASN A 242 51.95 48.06 5.87
C ASN A 242 52.92 49.14 5.37
N ALA A 243 52.60 49.82 4.27
CA ALA A 243 53.41 50.91 3.74
C ALA A 243 53.32 52.13 4.65
N THR A 244 54.36 52.97 4.65
CA THR A 244 54.37 54.19 5.45
C THR A 244 53.83 55.34 4.61
N TYR A 245 52.65 55.85 4.96
CA TYR A 245 52.06 57.05 4.34
C TYR A 245 51.88 58.19 5.36
N ASP A 246 51.63 59.40 4.86
CA ASP A 246 51.31 60.59 5.65
C ASP A 246 50.33 61.50 4.88
N HIS A 247 50.03 62.68 5.42
CA HIS A 247 49.11 63.67 4.85
C HIS A 247 49.40 64.00 3.39
N TYR A 248 50.68 64.12 3.07
CA TYR A 248 51.15 64.42 1.73
C TYR A 248 50.93 63.25 0.77
N SER A 249 50.93 62.00 1.25
CA SER A 249 50.61 60.82 0.44
C SER A 249 49.13 60.78 0.03
N ILE A 250 48.22 61.18 0.93
CA ILE A 250 46.79 61.31 0.60
C ILE A 250 46.59 62.45 -0.41
N LEU A 251 47.23 63.61 -0.20
CA LEU A 251 47.23 64.70 -1.17
C LEU A 251 47.76 64.22 -2.53
N ARG A 252 48.88 63.50 -2.54
CA ARG A 252 49.47 62.96 -3.76
C ARG A 252 48.56 61.97 -4.47
N MET A 253 47.79 61.15 -3.75
CA MET A 253 46.77 60.30 -4.35
C MET A 253 45.68 61.10 -5.06
N LEU A 254 45.21 62.21 -4.49
CA LEU A 254 44.22 63.06 -5.13
C LEU A 254 44.79 63.71 -6.40
N GLU A 255 46.05 64.14 -6.33
CA GLU A 255 46.78 64.71 -7.46
C GLU A 255 46.98 63.69 -8.59
N ASP A 256 47.46 62.49 -8.28
CA ASP A 256 47.66 61.42 -9.26
C ASP A 256 46.31 60.99 -9.88
N ASN A 257 45.23 60.93 -9.11
CA ASN A 257 43.91 60.51 -9.60
C ASN A 257 43.34 61.46 -10.66
N TRP A 258 43.48 62.77 -10.44
CA TRP A 258 42.95 63.81 -11.32
C TRP A 258 44.01 64.50 -12.17
N ASN A 259 45.23 63.95 -12.18
CA ASN A 259 46.38 64.50 -12.90
C ASN A 259 46.64 65.99 -12.58
N LEU A 260 46.54 66.35 -11.29
CA LEU A 260 46.77 67.70 -10.81
C LEU A 260 48.28 67.94 -10.59
N PRO A 261 48.79 69.16 -10.82
CA PRO A 261 50.15 69.49 -10.44
C PRO A 261 50.32 69.55 -8.92
N THR A 262 51.41 68.96 -8.42
CA THR A 262 51.81 69.01 -7.01
C THR A 262 51.84 70.45 -6.49
N LEU A 263 51.47 70.64 -5.23
CA LEU A 263 51.45 71.93 -4.53
C LEU A 263 52.84 72.35 -4.05
N THR A 264 53.62 71.41 -3.50
CA THR A 264 54.96 71.67 -2.96
C THR A 264 55.92 70.51 -3.24
N SER A 265 57.16 70.60 -2.72
CA SER A 265 58.11 69.49 -2.76
C SER A 265 57.72 68.33 -1.83
N ASN A 266 56.90 68.56 -0.80
CA ASN A 266 56.56 67.53 0.18
C ASN A 266 55.64 66.47 -0.43
N ASP A 267 54.54 66.88 -1.07
CA ASP A 267 53.60 66.04 -1.83
C ASP A 267 54.22 65.50 -3.13
N ALA A 268 55.08 66.27 -3.80
CA ALA A 268 55.85 65.75 -4.93
C ALA A 268 56.78 64.59 -4.56
N ALA A 269 57.35 64.60 -3.34
CA ALA A 269 58.17 63.52 -2.82
C ALA A 269 57.37 62.39 -2.14
N ALA A 270 56.06 62.58 -1.96
CA ALA A 270 55.19 61.57 -1.38
C ALA A 270 54.94 60.41 -2.36
N THR A 271 54.76 59.21 -1.82
CA THR A 271 54.20 58.10 -2.59
C THR A 271 52.69 58.17 -2.53
N GLY A 272 52.01 58.32 -3.67
CA GLY A 272 50.56 58.21 -3.74
C GLY A 272 50.10 56.80 -3.36
N LEU A 273 49.11 56.70 -2.49
CA LEU A 273 48.61 55.41 -1.99
C LEU A 273 47.50 54.77 -2.86
N LEU A 274 47.17 55.37 -4.01
CA LEU A 274 46.06 54.91 -4.86
C LEU A 274 46.24 53.48 -5.36
N THR A 275 47.42 53.15 -5.89
CA THR A 275 47.73 51.81 -6.44
C THR A 275 47.83 50.75 -5.36
N ASP A 276 48.18 51.16 -4.14
CA ASP A 276 48.25 50.26 -3.00
C ASP A 276 46.84 49.89 -2.50
N LEU A 277 45.94 50.87 -2.43
CA LEU A 277 44.61 50.68 -1.86
C LEU A 277 43.52 50.28 -2.86
N THR A 278 43.75 50.40 -4.17
CA THR A 278 42.73 50.09 -5.20
C THR A 278 42.96 48.75 -5.91
N ALA A 279 41.87 48.10 -6.31
CA ALA A 279 41.92 46.90 -7.14
C ALA A 279 42.27 47.25 -8.60
N GLU A 280 43.04 46.40 -9.28
CA GLU A 280 43.36 46.56 -10.71
C GLU A 280 42.09 46.70 -11.57
N PRO A 281 42.08 47.51 -12.64
CA PRO A 281 40.93 47.64 -13.53
C PRO A 281 40.52 46.28 -14.08
N ILE A 282 39.24 45.93 -13.98
CA ILE A 282 38.72 44.68 -14.54
C ILE A 282 38.92 44.73 -16.07
N PRO A 283 39.67 43.79 -16.69
CA PRO A 283 39.88 43.76 -18.13
C PRO A 283 38.55 43.66 -18.88
N LEU A 284 38.47 44.29 -20.07
CA LEU A 284 37.29 44.18 -20.92
C LEU A 284 37.02 42.70 -21.26
N SER A 285 35.86 42.22 -20.86
CA SER A 285 35.34 40.89 -21.16
C SER A 285 34.01 41.01 -21.88
N ALA A 286 33.78 40.11 -22.84
CA ALA A 286 32.53 39.99 -23.56
C ALA A 286 31.90 38.61 -23.30
N SER A 287 30.59 38.59 -23.18
CA SER A 287 29.78 37.38 -23.23
C SER A 287 28.52 37.65 -24.02
N PHE A 288 27.81 36.61 -24.44
CA PHE A 288 26.49 36.78 -25.02
C PHE A 288 25.56 35.63 -24.64
N ALA A 289 24.27 35.89 -24.73
CA ALA A 289 23.24 34.87 -24.71
C ALA A 289 22.54 34.84 -26.07
N TYR A 290 21.98 33.68 -26.42
CA TYR A 290 21.15 33.53 -27.62
C TYR A 290 19.89 32.71 -27.29
N LEU A 291 18.81 33.00 -28.00
CA LEU A 291 17.50 32.37 -27.86
C LEU A 291 16.91 32.10 -29.25
N PRO A 292 16.27 30.93 -29.47
CA PRO A 292 16.14 29.81 -28.54
C PRO A 292 17.46 29.05 -28.34
N SER A 293 17.60 28.31 -27.24
CA SER A 293 18.81 27.52 -26.93
C SER A 293 19.01 26.29 -27.82
N THR A 294 17.94 25.84 -28.51
CA THR A 294 17.97 24.78 -29.53
C THR A 294 17.39 25.32 -30.84
N PRO A 295 18.12 26.17 -31.57
CA PRO A 295 17.64 26.78 -32.80
C PRO A 295 17.53 25.77 -33.95
N LEU A 296 16.42 25.86 -34.69
CA LEU A 296 16.14 25.04 -35.86
C LEU A 296 16.52 25.77 -37.14
N VAL A 297 16.74 25.02 -38.21
CA VAL A 297 16.90 25.59 -39.57
C VAL A 297 15.75 26.55 -39.89
N ASN A 298 16.09 27.70 -40.48
CA ASN A 298 15.20 28.79 -40.88
C ASN A 298 14.47 29.53 -39.74
N ASN A 299 14.72 29.18 -38.47
CA ASN A 299 14.23 29.98 -37.35
C ASN A 299 15.15 31.16 -37.05
N THR A 300 14.57 32.28 -36.65
CA THR A 300 15.30 33.45 -36.19
C THR A 300 15.83 33.21 -34.77
N VAL A 301 17.14 33.35 -34.62
CA VAL A 301 17.88 33.33 -33.37
C VAL A 301 18.19 34.75 -32.95
N SER A 302 17.78 35.12 -31.74
CA SER A 302 18.06 36.42 -31.12
C SER A 302 19.30 36.32 -30.24
N PHE A 303 20.18 37.31 -30.35
CA PHE A 303 21.44 37.41 -29.64
C PHE A 303 21.46 38.67 -28.79
N THR A 304 21.98 38.58 -27.56
CA THR A 304 22.15 39.71 -26.65
C THR A 304 23.56 39.67 -26.07
N GLY A 305 24.33 40.72 -26.33
CA GLY A 305 25.69 40.86 -25.85
C GLY A 305 25.75 41.47 -24.45
N THR A 306 26.82 41.17 -23.73
CA THR A 306 27.15 41.72 -22.41
C THR A 306 28.63 42.11 -22.42
N ALA A 307 28.94 43.26 -21.84
CA ALA A 307 30.30 43.74 -21.64
C ALA A 307 30.54 44.00 -20.15
N VAL A 308 31.70 43.59 -19.64
CA VAL A 308 32.14 43.83 -18.25
C VAL A 308 33.59 44.31 -18.27
N GLY A 309 33.95 45.27 -17.41
CA GLY A 309 35.28 45.86 -17.41
C GLY A 309 35.52 46.83 -18.57
N GLY A 310 36.77 47.27 -18.76
CA GLY A 310 37.10 48.31 -19.76
C GLY A 310 36.41 49.66 -19.50
N THR A 311 36.37 50.53 -20.52
CA THR A 311 35.81 51.90 -20.42
C THR A 311 34.61 52.09 -21.35
N ALA A 312 33.43 52.34 -20.79
CA ALA A 312 32.23 52.66 -21.57
C ALA A 312 32.34 54.03 -22.29
N PRO A 313 31.60 54.28 -23.40
CA PRO A 313 30.63 53.39 -24.05
C PRO A 313 31.26 52.25 -24.86
N TYR A 314 30.49 51.17 -25.06
CA TYR A 314 30.89 50.00 -25.82
C TYR A 314 30.26 49.97 -27.22
N THR A 315 30.97 49.36 -28.18
CA THR A 315 30.47 49.02 -29.51
C THR A 315 30.47 47.51 -29.71
N TYR A 316 29.46 46.99 -30.41
CA TYR A 316 29.19 45.56 -30.54
C TYR A 316 29.09 45.16 -32.01
N SER A 317 29.77 44.09 -32.40
CA SER A 317 29.68 43.48 -33.74
C SER A 317 29.60 41.96 -33.67
N TRP A 318 28.83 41.38 -34.56
CA TRP A 318 28.48 39.96 -34.59
C TRP A 318 28.92 39.32 -35.91
N ASN A 319 29.45 38.11 -35.83
CA ASN A 319 29.65 37.20 -36.95
C ASN A 319 28.99 35.86 -36.59
N PHE A 320 28.04 35.40 -37.40
CA PHE A 320 27.21 34.23 -37.06
C PHE A 320 27.84 32.89 -37.49
N GLY A 321 28.98 32.91 -38.18
CA GLY A 321 29.74 31.72 -38.57
C GLY A 321 29.29 31.08 -39.89
N ASP A 322 28.23 31.57 -40.53
CA ASP A 322 27.69 31.11 -41.82
C ASP A 322 27.85 32.15 -42.96
N GLY A 323 28.58 33.23 -42.70
CA GLY A 323 28.74 34.38 -43.59
C GLY A 323 27.85 35.59 -43.23
N GLY A 324 26.87 35.42 -42.32
CA GLY A 324 26.06 36.52 -41.78
C GLY A 324 26.81 37.39 -40.76
N SER A 325 26.43 38.68 -40.66
CA SER A 325 26.95 39.62 -39.66
C SER A 325 25.91 40.65 -39.23
N ALA A 326 26.10 41.25 -38.05
CA ALA A 326 25.24 42.31 -37.50
C ALA A 326 26.02 43.25 -36.56
N THR A 327 25.40 44.36 -36.15
CA THR A 327 25.95 45.29 -35.15
C THR A 327 24.89 45.67 -34.12
N GLY A 328 25.33 46.18 -32.96
CA GLY A 328 24.44 46.57 -31.86
C GLY A 328 24.46 45.58 -30.69
N LEU A 329 23.99 46.05 -29.53
CA LEU A 329 23.94 45.25 -28.29
C LEU A 329 23.12 43.96 -28.47
N THR A 330 22.06 44.04 -29.27
CA THR A 330 21.23 42.90 -29.67
C THR A 330 21.29 42.71 -31.19
N ALA A 331 21.15 41.46 -31.64
CA ALA A 331 21.09 41.11 -33.07
C ALA A 331 20.17 39.90 -33.31
N THR A 332 19.72 39.70 -34.54
CA THR A 332 18.92 38.54 -34.94
C THR A 332 19.48 37.90 -36.20
N HIS A 333 19.47 36.57 -36.31
CA HIS A 333 19.97 35.84 -37.48
C HIS A 333 19.21 34.53 -37.70
N SER A 334 19.02 34.11 -38.96
CA SER A 334 18.37 32.82 -39.29
C SER A 334 19.30 31.97 -40.14
N TYR A 335 19.55 30.73 -39.70
CA TYR A 335 20.47 29.82 -40.37
C TYR A 335 19.72 28.95 -41.39
N THR A 336 20.16 28.94 -42.65
CA THR A 336 19.45 28.25 -43.74
C THR A 336 19.80 26.75 -43.88
N THR A 337 20.82 26.28 -43.17
CA THR A 337 21.26 24.87 -43.20
C THR A 337 21.47 24.35 -41.78
N ALA A 338 21.22 23.05 -41.59
CA ALA A 338 21.53 22.37 -40.33
C ALA A 338 23.04 22.17 -40.23
N GLY A 339 23.58 22.28 -39.02
CA GLY A 339 25.01 22.20 -38.78
C GLY A 339 25.42 22.98 -37.56
N THR A 340 26.72 23.18 -37.40
CA THR A 340 27.31 23.82 -36.23
C THR A 340 28.01 25.10 -36.66
N PHE A 341 27.61 26.24 -36.11
CA PHE A 341 28.15 27.55 -36.47
C PHE A 341 28.77 28.26 -35.27
N THR A 342 29.98 28.77 -35.44
CA THR A 342 30.69 29.52 -34.39
C THR A 342 30.27 30.98 -34.45
N THR A 343 29.33 31.38 -33.58
CA THR A 343 28.94 32.79 -33.45
C THR A 343 29.95 33.52 -32.58
N THR A 344 30.43 34.66 -33.07
CA THR A 344 31.41 35.51 -32.38
C THR A 344 30.84 36.91 -32.17
N LEU A 345 30.76 37.33 -30.91
CA LEU A 345 30.58 38.72 -30.50
C LEU A 345 31.96 39.36 -30.32
N THR A 346 32.17 40.51 -30.93
CA THR A 346 33.30 41.40 -30.64
C THR A 346 32.77 42.66 -29.96
N VAL A 347 33.32 42.98 -28.79
CA VAL A 347 33.02 44.20 -28.04
C VAL A 347 34.27 45.08 -28.02
N THR A 348 34.12 46.34 -28.36
CA THR A 348 35.20 47.35 -28.29
C THR A 348 34.76 48.50 -27.39
N ASP A 349 35.61 48.86 -26.44
CA ASP A 349 35.37 49.95 -25.50
C ASP A 349 35.81 51.31 -26.06
N SER A 350 35.55 52.39 -25.34
CA SER A 350 35.80 53.76 -25.82
C SER A 350 37.29 54.12 -25.94
N THR A 351 38.17 53.31 -25.34
CA THR A 351 39.62 53.47 -25.45
C THR A 351 40.21 52.71 -26.63
N GLY A 352 39.37 51.97 -27.36
CA GLY A 352 39.77 51.12 -28.49
C GLY A 352 40.22 49.72 -28.06
N SER A 353 40.08 49.35 -26.78
CA SER A 353 40.35 47.99 -26.34
C SER A 353 39.23 47.08 -26.81
N SER A 354 39.56 45.96 -27.46
CA SER A 354 38.58 45.01 -28.01
C SER A 354 38.76 43.61 -27.45
N THR A 355 37.65 42.93 -27.17
CA THR A 355 37.62 41.53 -26.76
C THR A 355 36.57 40.75 -27.54
N LYS A 356 36.68 39.42 -27.52
CA LYS A 356 35.76 38.53 -28.24
C LYS A 356 35.17 37.49 -27.32
N SER A 357 33.94 37.11 -27.62
CA SER A 357 33.27 35.95 -27.07
C SER A 357 32.77 35.09 -28.21
N SER A 358 33.06 33.79 -28.19
CA SER A 358 32.59 32.86 -29.21
C SER A 358 31.83 31.72 -28.55
N GLN A 359 30.68 31.36 -29.14
CA GLN A 359 29.93 30.16 -28.78
C GLN A 359 29.57 29.38 -30.04
N THR A 360 29.61 28.07 -29.89
CA THR A 360 29.22 27.12 -30.92
C THR A 360 27.72 26.88 -30.83
N ILE A 361 26.99 27.23 -31.90
CA ILE A 361 25.54 27.08 -31.98
C ILE A 361 25.22 25.94 -32.93
N ALA A 362 24.58 24.90 -32.40
CA ALA A 362 24.10 23.77 -33.17
C ALA A 362 22.70 24.09 -33.71
N ILE A 363 22.60 24.22 -35.04
CA ILE A 363 21.35 24.37 -35.77
C ILE A 363 20.87 22.98 -36.14
N THR A 364 19.80 22.56 -35.48
CA THR A 364 19.24 21.23 -35.70
C THR A 364 18.34 21.22 -36.93
N PRO A 365 18.37 20.13 -37.73
CA PRO A 365 17.42 19.96 -38.81
C PRO A 365 16.01 19.83 -38.24
N ILE A 366 15.01 20.30 -38.98
CA ILE A 366 13.61 19.98 -38.67
C ILE A 366 13.40 18.50 -39.00
N LEU A 367 13.18 17.69 -37.97
CA LEU A 367 12.86 16.27 -38.15
C LEU A 367 11.49 16.15 -38.82
N SER A 368 11.30 15.12 -39.65
CA SER A 368 10.00 14.85 -40.28
C SER A 368 8.92 14.69 -39.20
N LEU A 369 7.79 15.38 -39.38
CA LEU A 369 6.63 15.23 -38.49
C LEU A 369 6.09 13.81 -38.57
N THR A 370 5.95 13.16 -37.42
CA THR A 370 5.29 11.88 -37.28
C THR A 370 4.16 11.99 -36.26
N ALA A 371 3.07 11.27 -36.50
CA ALA A 371 1.94 11.20 -35.61
C ALA A 371 1.61 9.74 -35.28
N SER A 372 1.27 9.51 -34.03
CA SER A 372 0.73 8.25 -33.53
C SER A 372 -0.38 8.57 -32.54
N PHE A 373 -1.21 7.57 -32.25
CA PHE A 373 -2.15 7.70 -31.16
C PHE A 373 -2.38 6.38 -30.46
N ARG A 374 -2.92 6.48 -29.26
CA ARG A 374 -3.53 5.39 -28.53
C ARG A 374 -4.90 5.83 -28.04
N PHE A 375 -5.71 4.87 -27.62
CA PHE A 375 -7.03 5.12 -27.06
C PHE A 375 -7.25 4.27 -25.82
N VAL A 376 -8.09 4.77 -24.92
CA VAL A 376 -8.45 4.09 -23.67
C VAL A 376 -9.98 4.15 -23.51
N PRO A 377 -10.65 3.02 -23.23
CA PRO A 377 -10.08 1.67 -23.05
C PRO A 377 -9.67 1.01 -24.38
N THR A 378 -8.75 0.03 -24.32
CA THR A 378 -8.26 -0.71 -25.50
C THR A 378 -9.29 -1.67 -26.10
N GLN A 379 -10.33 -2.01 -25.33
CA GLN A 379 -11.50 -2.77 -25.77
C GLN A 379 -12.77 -1.95 -25.51
N PRO A 380 -13.07 -0.96 -26.36
CA PRO A 380 -14.20 -0.07 -26.14
C PRO A 380 -15.54 -0.74 -26.45
N LEU A 381 -16.57 -0.31 -25.73
CA LEU A 381 -17.94 -0.77 -25.87
C LEU A 381 -18.83 0.31 -26.52
N THR A 382 -19.96 -0.10 -27.10
CA THR A 382 -20.98 0.83 -27.61
C THR A 382 -21.41 1.82 -26.55
N ASN A 383 -21.57 3.09 -26.93
CA ASN A 383 -21.91 4.23 -26.07
C ASN A 383 -20.91 4.53 -24.93
N GLN A 384 -19.78 3.81 -24.87
CA GLN A 384 -18.72 4.12 -23.92
C GLN A 384 -17.90 5.33 -24.43
N SER A 385 -17.61 6.27 -23.54
CA SER A 385 -16.67 7.35 -23.82
C SER A 385 -15.25 6.79 -23.92
N ILE A 386 -14.64 6.94 -25.10
CA ILE A 386 -13.27 6.53 -25.40
C ILE A 386 -12.41 7.78 -25.43
N VAL A 387 -11.34 7.79 -24.65
CA VAL A 387 -10.36 8.89 -24.66
C VAL A 387 -9.27 8.55 -25.67
N PHE A 388 -9.12 9.38 -26.68
CA PHE A 388 -8.04 9.30 -27.66
C PHE A 388 -6.90 10.20 -27.23
N ILE A 389 -5.66 9.76 -27.41
CA ILE A 389 -4.47 10.50 -26.98
C ILE A 389 -3.51 10.53 -28.16
N GLY A 390 -3.43 11.69 -28.79
CA GLY A 390 -2.54 11.96 -29.91
C GLY A 390 -1.14 12.32 -29.45
N THR A 391 -0.14 11.75 -30.12
CA THR A 391 1.27 12.05 -29.92
C THR A 391 1.89 12.47 -31.25
N ALA A 392 2.56 13.62 -31.22
CA ALA A 392 3.33 14.14 -32.34
C ALA A 392 4.81 14.21 -31.96
N THR A 393 5.69 13.76 -32.84
CA THR A 393 7.15 13.92 -32.71
C THR A 393 7.74 14.38 -34.04
N GLY A 394 8.88 15.07 -34.00
CA GLY A 394 9.37 15.82 -35.16
C GLY A 394 8.50 17.04 -35.49
N GLY A 395 8.75 17.71 -36.61
CA GLY A 395 8.10 18.98 -36.95
C GLY A 395 8.42 20.09 -35.95
N VAL A 396 7.58 21.14 -35.93
CA VAL A 396 7.74 22.30 -35.03
C VAL A 396 6.46 22.60 -34.25
N SER A 397 6.51 22.45 -32.91
CA SER A 397 5.39 22.79 -32.02
C SER A 397 5.00 24.28 -32.07
N PRO A 398 3.76 24.69 -31.74
CA PRO A 398 2.64 23.85 -31.28
C PRO A 398 2.06 22.99 -32.42
N TYR A 399 1.44 21.87 -32.04
CA TYR A 399 0.77 20.97 -32.97
C TYR A 399 -0.75 21.14 -32.86
N ASN A 400 -1.42 21.13 -33.99
CA ASN A 400 -2.87 21.03 -34.10
C ASN A 400 -3.25 19.57 -34.37
N TYR A 401 -4.21 19.05 -33.60
CA TYR A 401 -4.68 17.67 -33.70
C TYR A 401 -6.12 17.69 -34.19
N ASN A 402 -6.39 17.04 -35.32
CA ASN A 402 -7.70 16.92 -35.93
C ASN A 402 -8.05 15.43 -36.11
N TRP A 403 -9.16 15.01 -35.50
CA TRP A 403 -9.57 13.60 -35.46
C TRP A 403 -10.78 13.39 -36.35
N ASN A 404 -10.80 12.27 -37.05
CA ASN A 404 -11.98 11.70 -37.67
C ASN A 404 -12.16 10.28 -37.12
N PHE A 405 -13.33 10.02 -36.53
CA PHE A 405 -13.61 8.78 -35.84
C PHE A 405 -14.13 7.66 -36.76
N GLY A 406 -14.31 7.93 -38.05
CA GLY A 406 -14.74 6.94 -39.04
C GLY A 406 -16.25 6.61 -38.98
N ASP A 407 -17.01 7.31 -38.14
CA ASP A 407 -18.48 7.22 -38.03
C ASP A 407 -19.19 8.51 -38.51
N GLY A 408 -18.45 9.41 -39.17
CA GLY A 408 -18.93 10.71 -39.64
C GLY A 408 -18.68 11.86 -38.66
N ASN A 409 -18.17 11.61 -37.46
CA ASN A 409 -17.81 12.65 -36.49
C ASN A 409 -16.33 13.01 -36.54
N SER A 410 -16.03 14.29 -36.27
CA SER A 410 -14.68 14.82 -36.18
C SER A 410 -14.53 15.81 -35.02
N VAL A 411 -13.38 15.80 -34.34
CA VAL A 411 -13.10 16.67 -33.19
C VAL A 411 -11.64 17.16 -33.24
N THR A 412 -11.41 18.38 -32.77
CA THR A 412 -10.06 18.93 -32.59
C THR A 412 -9.59 18.82 -31.15
N GLY A 413 -8.28 18.67 -30.93
CA GLY A 413 -7.64 18.65 -29.61
C GLY A 413 -6.75 17.42 -29.43
N GLN A 414 -5.74 17.51 -28.55
CA GLN A 414 -4.79 16.41 -28.36
C GLN A 414 -5.42 15.18 -27.69
N THR A 415 -6.37 15.40 -26.78
CA THR A 415 -6.99 14.35 -25.98
C THR A 415 -8.53 14.40 -26.00
N PRO A 416 -9.18 14.22 -27.16
CA PRO A 416 -10.64 14.26 -27.22
C PRO A 416 -11.24 12.95 -26.69
N SER A 417 -12.50 13.03 -26.28
CA SER A 417 -13.33 11.86 -26.06
C SER A 417 -14.36 11.68 -27.17
N HIS A 418 -14.65 10.43 -27.53
CA HIS A 418 -15.70 10.08 -28.49
C HIS A 418 -16.35 8.75 -28.11
N SER A 419 -17.61 8.57 -28.49
CA SER A 419 -18.38 7.35 -28.23
C SER A 419 -19.12 6.90 -29.49
N TYR A 420 -19.13 5.60 -29.74
CA TYR A 420 -19.79 5.03 -30.93
C TYR A 420 -21.15 4.44 -30.56
N ALA A 421 -22.19 4.84 -31.29
CA ALA A 421 -23.57 4.38 -31.03
C ALA A 421 -23.81 2.91 -31.40
N THR A 422 -23.03 2.37 -32.34
CA THR A 422 -23.16 1.01 -32.85
C THR A 422 -21.86 0.22 -32.69
N SER A 423 -21.97 -1.10 -32.50
CA SER A 423 -20.80 -1.97 -32.51
C SER A 423 -20.29 -2.15 -33.93
N GLY A 424 -18.99 -2.36 -34.08
CA GLY A 424 -18.35 -2.48 -35.38
C GLY A 424 -16.88 -2.08 -35.35
N THR A 425 -16.25 -2.16 -36.52
CA THR A 425 -14.88 -1.71 -36.72
C THR A 425 -14.90 -0.32 -37.32
N PHE A 426 -14.26 0.65 -36.67
CA PHE A 426 -14.16 2.03 -37.12
C PHE A 426 -12.71 2.38 -37.41
N THR A 427 -12.44 3.06 -38.52
CA THR A 427 -11.11 3.56 -38.85
C THR A 427 -10.97 4.97 -38.31
N VAL A 428 -10.23 5.11 -37.21
CA VAL A 428 -9.91 6.41 -36.62
C VAL A 428 -8.68 6.96 -37.31
N SER A 429 -8.76 8.18 -37.82
CA SER A 429 -7.63 8.91 -38.36
C SER A 429 -7.31 10.14 -37.51
N LEU A 430 -6.03 10.30 -37.19
CA LEU A 430 -5.49 11.51 -36.59
C LEU A 430 -4.65 12.24 -37.63
N GLU A 431 -5.06 13.47 -37.95
CA GLU A 431 -4.26 14.44 -38.67
C GLU A 431 -3.56 15.35 -37.65
N VAL A 432 -2.24 15.44 -37.74
CA VAL A 432 -1.45 16.41 -36.97
C VAL A 432 -0.83 17.40 -37.92
N THR A 433 -1.02 18.68 -37.64
CA THR A 433 -0.39 19.80 -38.35
C THR A 433 0.55 20.54 -37.41
N ASP A 434 1.79 20.76 -37.81
CA ASP A 434 2.75 21.56 -37.05
C ASP A 434 2.63 23.08 -37.34
N SER A 435 3.38 23.90 -36.62
CA SER A 435 3.36 25.37 -36.78
C SER A 435 3.88 25.88 -38.13
N LEU A 436 4.54 25.02 -38.92
CA LEU A 436 4.98 25.33 -40.29
C LEU A 436 3.95 24.89 -41.34
N ASN A 437 2.75 24.47 -40.92
CA ASN A 437 1.69 23.93 -41.77
C ASN A 437 2.04 22.60 -42.45
N THR A 438 3.02 21.85 -41.93
CA THR A 438 3.27 20.47 -42.36
C THR A 438 2.24 19.56 -41.71
N SER A 439 1.55 18.73 -42.49
CA SER A 439 0.51 17.84 -41.98
C SER A 439 0.81 16.38 -42.29
N ILE A 440 0.53 15.49 -41.33
CA ILE A 440 0.61 14.04 -41.49
C ILE A 440 -0.67 13.39 -40.97
N VAL A 441 -1.14 12.36 -41.65
CA VAL A 441 -2.29 11.57 -41.23
C VAL A 441 -1.83 10.17 -40.85
N THR A 442 -2.23 9.71 -39.67
CA THR A 442 -2.09 8.32 -39.24
C THR A 442 -3.47 7.73 -39.00
N SER A 443 -3.63 6.42 -39.17
CA SER A 443 -4.92 5.76 -39.00
C SER A 443 -4.78 4.40 -38.32
N GLN A 444 -5.75 4.08 -37.47
CA GLN A 444 -5.84 2.78 -36.80
C GLN A 444 -7.30 2.32 -36.80
N SER A 445 -7.52 1.03 -37.02
CA SER A 445 -8.83 0.43 -36.81
C SER A 445 -9.06 0.15 -35.33
N ILE A 446 -10.21 0.59 -34.82
CA ILE A 446 -10.68 0.24 -33.49
C ILE A 446 -11.89 -0.69 -33.63
N ILE A 447 -12.00 -1.68 -32.74
CA ILE A 447 -13.14 -2.59 -32.70
C ILE A 447 -13.98 -2.19 -31.48
N VAL A 448 -15.15 -1.60 -31.74
CA VAL A 448 -16.14 -1.29 -30.72
C VAL A 448 -17.04 -2.50 -30.59
N SER A 449 -16.95 -3.19 -29.46
CA SER A 449 -17.81 -4.33 -29.17
C SER A 449 -19.17 -3.85 -28.67
N SER A 450 -20.23 -4.65 -28.89
CA SER A 450 -21.50 -4.39 -28.20
C SER A 450 -21.27 -4.43 -26.70
N GLN A 451 -21.87 -3.50 -25.97
CA GLN A 451 -21.86 -3.55 -24.52
C GLN A 451 -22.39 -4.91 -24.05
N PRO A 452 -21.68 -5.62 -23.15
CA PRO A 452 -22.18 -6.87 -22.62
C PRO A 452 -23.51 -6.60 -21.92
N GLN A 453 -24.48 -7.49 -22.12
CA GLN A 453 -25.81 -7.30 -21.58
C GLN A 453 -25.72 -7.18 -20.05
N LEU A 454 -26.23 -6.08 -19.49
CA LEU A 454 -26.34 -5.91 -18.04
C LEU A 454 -27.03 -7.15 -17.47
N THR A 455 -26.39 -7.77 -16.49
CA THR A 455 -26.95 -8.92 -15.77
C THR A 455 -27.19 -8.49 -14.33
N ALA A 456 -28.42 -8.68 -13.88
CA ALA A 456 -28.78 -8.56 -12.48
C ALA A 456 -28.67 -9.96 -11.86
N ASN A 457 -27.96 -10.08 -10.75
CA ASN A 457 -27.98 -11.26 -9.90
C ASN A 457 -28.63 -10.88 -8.58
N LEU A 458 -29.34 -11.82 -7.98
CA LEU A 458 -29.92 -11.63 -6.67
C LEU A 458 -29.53 -12.82 -5.80
N ALA A 459 -29.28 -12.55 -4.52
CA ALA A 459 -29.05 -13.55 -3.50
C ALA A 459 -29.96 -13.27 -2.30
N ILE A 460 -30.41 -14.32 -1.64
CA ILE A 460 -31.41 -14.27 -0.57
C ILE A 460 -30.81 -14.96 0.66
N SER A 461 -30.90 -14.31 1.82
CA SER A 461 -30.44 -14.89 3.09
C SER A 461 -31.42 -14.59 4.24
N PRO A 462 -31.88 -15.59 4.99
CA PRO A 462 -31.68 -17.01 4.74
C PRO A 462 -32.47 -17.47 3.48
N ALA A 463 -31.99 -18.51 2.79
CA ALA A 463 -32.66 -19.04 1.60
C ALA A 463 -34.04 -19.67 1.90
N SER A 464 -34.26 -20.07 3.16
CA SER A 464 -35.51 -20.69 3.66
C SER A 464 -35.97 -19.99 4.94
N PRO A 465 -36.52 -18.76 4.86
CA PRO A 465 -36.97 -18.01 6.03
C PRO A 465 -38.30 -18.53 6.56
N THR A 466 -38.53 -18.40 7.86
CA THR A 466 -39.85 -18.65 8.46
C THR A 466 -40.75 -17.42 8.36
N VAL A 467 -42.06 -17.60 8.46
CA VAL A 467 -43.03 -16.50 8.55
C VAL A 467 -42.60 -15.47 9.60
N ASN A 468 -42.70 -14.18 9.27
CA ASN A 468 -42.26 -13.04 10.09
C ASN A 468 -40.75 -12.95 10.39
N SER A 469 -39.92 -13.86 9.88
CA SER A 469 -38.47 -13.70 9.97
C SER A 469 -37.97 -12.67 8.95
N THR A 470 -36.98 -11.88 9.37
CA THR A 470 -36.34 -10.91 8.48
C THR A 470 -35.48 -11.63 7.45
N VAL A 471 -35.80 -11.43 6.18
CA VAL A 471 -35.02 -11.89 5.04
C VAL A 471 -34.21 -10.73 4.51
N THR A 472 -32.92 -10.96 4.24
CA THR A 472 -32.04 -10.01 3.57
C THR A 472 -31.86 -10.40 2.11
N PHE A 473 -32.03 -9.42 1.23
CA PHE A 473 -31.88 -9.56 -0.21
C PHE A 473 -30.69 -8.73 -0.67
N PHE A 474 -29.79 -9.37 -1.41
CA PHE A 474 -28.61 -8.77 -1.97
C PHE A 474 -28.74 -8.76 -3.48
N GLY A 475 -28.73 -7.57 -4.07
CA GLY A 475 -28.74 -7.35 -5.51
C GLY A 475 -27.34 -6.99 -5.95
N THR A 476 -26.84 -7.69 -6.95
CA THR A 476 -25.58 -7.34 -7.62
C THR A 476 -25.82 -7.13 -9.11
N ALA A 477 -25.00 -6.25 -9.68
CA ALA A 477 -25.03 -5.91 -11.09
C ALA A 477 -23.68 -6.29 -11.68
N VAL A 478 -23.70 -7.00 -12.81
CA VAL A 478 -22.50 -7.39 -13.56
C VAL A 478 -22.67 -6.90 -14.99
N ASN A 479 -21.56 -6.52 -15.64
CA ASN A 479 -21.53 -6.07 -17.03
C ASN A 479 -22.25 -4.75 -17.34
N GLY A 480 -22.71 -3.99 -16.33
CA GLY A 480 -23.30 -2.66 -16.51
C GLY A 480 -22.37 -1.49 -16.15
N ILE A 481 -22.88 -0.27 -16.24
CA ILE A 481 -22.15 0.97 -15.89
C ILE A 481 -22.68 1.55 -14.56
N SER A 482 -21.83 1.63 -13.53
CA SER A 482 -22.15 2.26 -12.23
C SER A 482 -22.42 3.78 -12.36
N PRO A 483 -23.25 4.41 -11.47
CA PRO A 483 -24.02 3.82 -10.38
C PRO A 483 -25.21 2.98 -10.85
N TYR A 484 -25.56 1.98 -10.03
CA TYR A 484 -26.72 1.12 -10.26
C TYR A 484 -27.88 1.52 -9.36
N THR A 485 -29.10 1.43 -9.88
CA THR A 485 -30.33 1.52 -9.10
C THR A 485 -30.99 0.14 -9.03
N PHE A 486 -31.43 -0.23 -7.82
CA PHE A 486 -32.01 -1.54 -7.53
C PHE A 486 -33.45 -1.35 -7.08
N ALA A 487 -34.41 -1.99 -7.76
CA ALA A 487 -35.82 -1.98 -7.42
C ALA A 487 -36.33 -3.41 -7.24
N TRP A 488 -36.85 -3.70 -6.05
CA TRP A 488 -37.32 -5.01 -5.63
C TRP A 488 -38.85 -5.07 -5.63
N ASN A 489 -39.38 -6.22 -6.04
CA ASN A 489 -40.76 -6.63 -5.75
C ASN A 489 -40.70 -8.04 -5.16
N PHE A 490 -41.20 -8.17 -3.94
CA PHE A 490 -41.04 -9.39 -3.13
C PHE A 490 -42.12 -10.44 -3.40
N GLY A 491 -43.09 -10.16 -4.27
CA GLY A 491 -44.14 -11.13 -4.63
C GLY A 491 -45.30 -11.20 -3.63
N ASP A 492 -45.27 -10.41 -2.55
CA ASP A 492 -46.31 -10.27 -1.52
C ASP A 492 -47.01 -8.88 -1.56
N ASN A 493 -46.89 -8.17 -2.70
CA ASN A 493 -47.25 -6.76 -2.93
C ASN A 493 -46.33 -5.71 -2.29
N SER A 494 -45.31 -6.10 -1.53
CA SER A 494 -44.32 -5.16 -1.01
C SER A 494 -43.18 -4.89 -2.01
N LYS A 495 -42.55 -3.72 -1.90
CA LYS A 495 -41.48 -3.24 -2.78
C LYS A 495 -40.42 -2.50 -1.97
N ALA A 496 -39.17 -2.53 -2.42
CA ALA A 496 -38.07 -1.76 -1.82
C ALA A 496 -37.06 -1.31 -2.87
N THR A 497 -36.17 -0.39 -2.48
CA THR A 497 -35.06 0.08 -3.31
C THR A 497 -33.75 0.04 -2.53
N GLY A 498 -32.65 -0.35 -3.19
CA GLY A 498 -31.31 -0.45 -2.59
C GLY A 498 -30.62 -1.77 -2.94
N ALA A 499 -29.29 -1.79 -2.94
CA ALA A 499 -28.51 -2.99 -3.27
C ALA A 499 -28.68 -4.09 -2.22
N THR A 500 -28.86 -3.70 -0.96
CA THR A 500 -29.22 -4.61 0.13
C THR A 500 -30.50 -4.11 0.79
N VAL A 501 -31.52 -4.96 0.85
CA VAL A 501 -32.82 -4.63 1.46
C VAL A 501 -33.28 -5.78 2.35
N THR A 502 -34.12 -5.49 3.33
CA THR A 502 -34.74 -6.51 4.19
C THR A 502 -36.26 -6.51 4.03
N GLN A 503 -36.87 -7.69 4.10
CA GLN A 503 -38.33 -7.88 4.06
C GLN A 503 -38.71 -9.09 4.94
N ALA A 504 -39.89 -9.05 5.55
CA ALA A 504 -40.46 -10.17 6.29
C ALA A 504 -41.83 -10.53 5.72
N TYR A 505 -42.07 -11.82 5.48
CA TYR A 505 -43.32 -12.31 4.91
C TYR A 505 -44.30 -12.72 5.99
N ASN A 506 -45.52 -12.21 5.94
CA ASN A 506 -46.57 -12.46 6.94
C ASN A 506 -47.34 -13.77 6.74
N ALA A 507 -47.08 -14.49 5.64
CA ALA A 507 -47.69 -15.76 5.31
C ALA A 507 -46.66 -16.74 4.74
N ALA A 508 -46.89 -18.03 4.95
CA ALA A 508 -46.09 -19.07 4.34
C ALA A 508 -46.49 -19.24 2.87
N GLY A 509 -45.53 -19.62 2.03
CA GLY A 509 -45.75 -19.81 0.60
C GLY A 509 -44.50 -19.55 -0.22
N THR A 510 -44.60 -19.80 -1.52
CA THR A 510 -43.54 -19.46 -2.46
C THR A 510 -43.83 -18.10 -3.08
N PHE A 511 -42.91 -17.16 -2.90
CA PHE A 511 -42.98 -15.83 -3.46
C PHE A 511 -41.93 -15.67 -4.57
N ILE A 512 -42.32 -15.03 -5.68
CA ILE A 512 -41.36 -14.71 -6.75
C ILE A 512 -40.79 -13.34 -6.45
N VAL A 513 -39.55 -13.33 -5.96
CA VAL A 513 -38.80 -12.10 -5.73
C VAL A 513 -38.20 -11.69 -7.05
N SER A 514 -38.54 -10.49 -7.51
CA SER A 514 -37.98 -9.90 -8.73
C SER A 514 -37.12 -8.70 -8.39
N LEU A 515 -35.97 -8.62 -9.03
CA LEU A 515 -35.04 -7.52 -8.95
C LEU A 515 -34.89 -6.91 -10.35
N ASN A 516 -35.18 -5.61 -10.42
CA ASN A 516 -34.85 -4.76 -11.55
C ASN A 516 -33.60 -3.95 -11.20
N VAL A 517 -32.53 -4.11 -11.99
CA VAL A 517 -31.33 -3.28 -11.89
C VAL A 517 -31.26 -2.37 -13.10
N THR A 518 -31.16 -1.06 -12.88
CA THR A 518 -30.89 -0.09 -13.95
C THR A 518 -29.52 0.52 -13.75
N ASP A 519 -28.70 0.54 -14.80
CA ASP A 519 -27.37 1.14 -14.78
C ASP A 519 -27.40 2.64 -15.13
N ASN A 520 -26.25 3.32 -15.07
CA ASN A 520 -26.14 4.77 -15.24
C ASN A 520 -26.51 5.29 -16.63
N ILE A 521 -26.57 4.41 -17.63
CA ILE A 521 -26.98 4.76 -19.00
C ILE A 521 -28.42 4.33 -19.31
N GLY A 522 -29.16 3.82 -18.31
CA GLY A 522 -30.56 3.44 -18.43
C GLY A 522 -30.80 2.00 -18.91
N SER A 523 -29.77 1.16 -19.00
CA SER A 523 -29.93 -0.26 -19.34
C SER A 523 -30.62 -0.99 -18.19
N LEU A 524 -31.63 -1.81 -18.49
CA LEU A 524 -32.45 -2.50 -17.49
C LEU A 524 -32.26 -4.02 -17.57
N ALA A 525 -31.81 -4.62 -16.47
CA ALA A 525 -31.74 -6.05 -16.28
C ALA A 525 -32.75 -6.51 -15.23
N ARG A 526 -33.33 -7.69 -15.48
CA ARG A 526 -34.31 -8.30 -14.60
C ARG A 526 -33.84 -9.69 -14.23
N THR A 527 -33.93 -10.01 -12.96
CA THR A 527 -33.80 -11.38 -12.49
C THR A 527 -34.90 -11.66 -11.49
N SER A 528 -35.25 -12.93 -11.35
CA SER A 528 -36.21 -13.37 -10.35
C SER A 528 -35.77 -14.69 -9.74
N GLN A 529 -36.02 -14.84 -8.46
CA GLN A 529 -35.79 -16.07 -7.72
C GLN A 529 -37.02 -16.34 -6.88
N SER A 530 -37.44 -17.60 -6.83
CA SER A 530 -38.44 -18.03 -5.86
C SER A 530 -37.81 -18.09 -4.47
N ILE A 531 -38.49 -17.51 -3.49
CA ILE A 531 -38.22 -17.75 -2.07
C ILE A 531 -39.38 -18.53 -1.48
N THR A 532 -39.09 -19.61 -0.78
CA THR A 532 -40.11 -20.39 -0.06
C THR A 532 -40.06 -19.99 1.40
N VAL A 533 -41.07 -19.24 1.83
CA VAL A 533 -41.27 -18.86 3.23
C VAL A 533 -41.99 -20.01 3.90
N ILE A 534 -41.31 -20.67 4.83
CA ILE A 534 -41.86 -21.77 5.60
C ILE A 534 -42.71 -21.23 6.76
N PRO A 535 -43.81 -21.90 7.15
CA PRO A 535 -44.57 -21.51 8.33
C PRO A 535 -43.66 -21.38 9.55
N THR A 536 -43.88 -20.38 10.40
CA THR A 536 -43.37 -20.47 11.76
C THR A 536 -43.92 -21.75 12.37
N SER A 537 -43.03 -22.58 12.91
CA SER A 537 -43.39 -23.85 13.54
C SER A 537 -44.24 -23.57 14.78
N ASN A 538 -45.55 -23.42 14.58
CA ASN A 538 -46.52 -23.65 15.64
C ASN A 538 -46.64 -25.16 15.80
N GLY A 539 -45.70 -25.74 16.56
CA GLY A 539 -45.78 -27.03 17.26
C GLY A 539 -46.02 -28.30 16.45
N GLY A 540 -45.01 -29.19 16.41
CA GLY A 540 -45.20 -30.62 16.10
C GLY A 540 -44.00 -31.31 15.45
N GLY A 541 -42.85 -31.37 16.13
CA GLY A 541 -41.62 -32.03 15.64
C GLY A 541 -40.37 -31.24 16.04
N SER A 542 -40.03 -31.27 17.32
CA SER A 542 -38.94 -30.50 17.93
C SER A 542 -37.57 -31.18 17.73
N GLY A 543 -36.73 -30.63 16.85
CA GLY A 543 -35.29 -30.87 16.86
C GLY A 543 -34.68 -30.93 15.46
N ALA A 544 -33.57 -30.20 15.23
CA ALA A 544 -32.63 -30.63 14.21
C ALA A 544 -32.18 -32.03 14.64
N GLY A 545 -32.54 -33.07 13.89
CA GLY A 545 -32.14 -34.44 14.20
C GLY A 545 -30.61 -34.57 14.33
N PRO A 546 -30.11 -35.63 14.98
CA PRO A 546 -28.68 -35.81 15.13
C PRO A 546 -27.98 -35.78 13.77
N LEU A 547 -26.88 -35.03 13.67
CA LEU A 547 -26.03 -35.10 12.49
C LEU A 547 -25.27 -36.42 12.52
N VAL A 548 -25.64 -37.33 11.62
CA VAL A 548 -25.00 -38.63 11.43
C VAL A 548 -24.18 -38.57 10.15
N ILE A 549 -22.88 -38.82 10.28
CA ILE A 549 -21.97 -38.93 9.14
C ILE A 549 -21.17 -40.20 9.33
N GLY A 550 -21.16 -41.04 8.32
CA GLY A 550 -20.52 -42.33 8.45
C GLY A 550 -20.53 -43.15 7.18
N TRP A 551 -20.50 -44.46 7.39
CA TRP A 551 -20.42 -45.45 6.33
C TRP A 551 -21.41 -46.59 6.59
N GLY A 552 -21.86 -47.23 5.52
CA GLY A 552 -22.67 -48.43 5.50
C GLY A 552 -22.03 -49.53 4.68
N GLY A 553 -22.81 -50.53 4.27
CA GLY A 553 -22.30 -51.70 3.55
C GLY A 553 -21.77 -52.81 4.44
N ILE A 554 -22.05 -52.72 5.74
CA ILE A 554 -21.73 -53.74 6.75
C ILE A 554 -22.92 -54.67 6.89
N SER A 555 -22.72 -55.95 6.58
CA SER A 555 -23.76 -56.95 6.79
C SER A 555 -23.72 -57.45 8.24
N LEU A 556 -24.87 -57.81 8.81
CA LEU A 556 -24.99 -58.11 10.24
C LEU A 556 -24.05 -59.24 10.71
N ASN A 557 -23.72 -60.20 9.85
CA ASN A 557 -22.78 -61.27 10.18
C ASN A 557 -21.31 -60.80 10.28
N GLU A 558 -20.95 -59.63 9.75
CA GLU A 558 -19.59 -59.05 9.85
C GLU A 558 -19.25 -58.59 11.28
N VAL A 559 -20.23 -58.58 12.19
CA VAL A 559 -19.98 -58.32 13.62
C VAL A 559 -19.35 -59.52 14.33
N ALA A 560 -19.44 -60.71 13.74
CA ALA A 560 -18.90 -61.96 14.23
C ALA A 560 -17.82 -62.57 13.31
N ARG A 561 -17.47 -61.87 12.20
CA ARG A 561 -16.37 -62.23 11.31
C ARG A 561 -15.09 -61.50 11.72
N PHE A 562 -13.96 -62.19 11.58
CA PHE A 562 -12.64 -61.72 12.00
C PHE A 562 -11.64 -61.92 10.86
N SER A 563 -11.53 -60.94 9.97
CA SER A 563 -10.58 -61.01 8.87
C SER A 563 -9.13 -60.87 9.33
N SER A 564 -8.22 -61.52 8.61
CA SER A 564 -6.80 -61.50 8.91
C SER A 564 -6.24 -60.08 8.76
N GLY A 565 -5.56 -59.59 9.80
CA GLY A 565 -5.04 -58.21 9.84
C GLY A 565 -5.90 -57.22 10.61
N ASN A 566 -7.09 -57.60 11.10
CA ASN A 566 -7.83 -56.76 12.04
C ASN A 566 -7.04 -56.56 13.35
N PRO A 567 -7.04 -55.35 13.94
CA PRO A 567 -6.35 -55.06 15.19
C PRO A 567 -7.02 -55.80 16.38
N PRO A 568 -6.41 -55.81 17.58
CA PRO A 568 -7.10 -56.23 18.80
C PRO A 568 -8.38 -55.42 19.04
N SER A 569 -9.42 -56.08 19.53
CA SER A 569 -10.70 -55.44 19.86
C SER A 569 -10.54 -54.49 21.05
N ASN A 570 -11.14 -53.31 20.97
CA ASN A 570 -11.27 -52.40 22.13
C ASN A 570 -12.55 -52.70 22.92
N VAL A 571 -13.54 -53.33 22.28
CA VAL A 571 -14.85 -53.66 22.88
C VAL A 571 -14.76 -54.97 23.65
N PHE A 572 -14.14 -56.01 23.07
CA PHE A 572 -14.04 -57.36 23.60
C PHE A 572 -12.58 -57.70 23.94
N LEU A 573 -12.16 -57.34 25.15
CA LEU A 573 -10.77 -57.49 25.59
C LEU A 573 -10.25 -58.93 25.42
N GLY A 574 -9.05 -59.05 24.83
CA GLY A 574 -8.41 -60.33 24.55
C GLY A 574 -8.86 -61.01 23.25
N GLN A 575 -9.77 -60.39 22.50
CA GLN A 575 -10.21 -60.85 21.18
C GLN A 575 -9.63 -59.97 20.06
N GLN A 576 -9.70 -60.46 18.82
CA GLN A 576 -9.47 -59.64 17.63
C GLN A 576 -10.71 -58.78 17.35
N ALA A 577 -10.54 -57.59 16.77
CA ALA A 577 -11.67 -56.77 16.32
C ALA A 577 -12.40 -57.47 15.18
N SER A 578 -13.74 -57.46 15.22
CA SER A 578 -14.55 -57.93 14.09
C SER A 578 -14.43 -56.99 12.90
N ASP A 579 -14.89 -57.42 11.73
CA ASP A 579 -14.84 -56.63 10.51
C ASP A 579 -15.61 -55.30 10.66
N MET A 580 -16.79 -55.34 11.29
CA MET A 580 -17.53 -54.12 11.69
C MET A 580 -16.71 -53.23 12.63
N GLU A 581 -16.13 -53.77 13.71
CA GLU A 581 -15.36 -52.98 14.67
C GLU A 581 -14.17 -52.30 13.99
N SER A 582 -13.52 -52.99 13.06
CA SER A 582 -12.39 -52.47 12.29
C SER A 582 -12.77 -51.22 11.47
N VAL A 583 -13.97 -51.20 10.89
CA VAL A 583 -14.52 -50.08 10.11
C VAL A 583 -14.91 -48.93 11.03
N VAL A 584 -15.55 -49.22 12.17
CA VAL A 584 -15.90 -48.19 13.17
C VAL A 584 -14.64 -47.49 13.71
N MET A 585 -13.58 -48.24 14.02
CA MET A 585 -12.29 -47.66 14.46
C MET A 585 -11.71 -46.70 13.41
N LEU A 586 -11.73 -47.09 12.13
CA LEU A 586 -11.17 -46.29 11.03
C LEU A 586 -12.00 -45.02 10.76
N THR A 587 -13.32 -45.15 10.77
CA THR A 587 -14.23 -44.04 10.47
C THR A 587 -14.30 -43.05 11.64
N GLN A 588 -14.18 -43.52 12.88
CA GLN A 588 -14.03 -42.65 14.06
C GLN A 588 -12.77 -41.77 13.92
N TYR A 589 -11.65 -42.34 13.46
CA TYR A 589 -10.42 -41.59 13.19
C TYR A 589 -10.63 -40.50 12.12
N LYS A 590 -11.49 -40.74 11.12
CA LYS A 590 -11.88 -39.76 10.10
C LYS A 590 -12.91 -38.72 10.59
N GLY A 591 -13.21 -38.69 11.90
CA GLY A 591 -14.12 -37.73 12.51
C GLY A 591 -15.59 -38.01 12.20
N MET A 592 -15.95 -39.27 12.00
CA MET A 592 -17.31 -39.73 11.72
C MET A 592 -17.94 -40.34 12.96
N ASN A 593 -19.27 -40.42 12.99
CA ASN A 593 -20.04 -40.89 14.15
C ASN A 593 -21.19 -41.83 13.78
N GLY A 594 -21.29 -42.30 12.54
CA GLY A 594 -22.38 -43.14 12.04
C GLY A 594 -21.88 -44.46 11.47
N ILE A 595 -22.64 -45.52 11.69
CA ILE A 595 -22.47 -46.80 11.00
C ILE A 595 -23.84 -47.37 10.63
N ARG A 596 -23.99 -47.88 9.41
CA ARG A 596 -25.19 -48.60 8.95
C ARG A 596 -24.91 -50.09 8.85
N VAL A 597 -25.77 -50.90 9.48
CA VAL A 597 -25.66 -52.36 9.54
C VAL A 597 -26.94 -52.98 9.00
N SER A 598 -26.78 -53.87 8.02
CA SER A 598 -27.87 -54.39 7.20
C SER A 598 -28.03 -55.91 7.35
N TRP A 599 -29.25 -56.42 7.21
CA TRP A 599 -29.53 -57.86 7.09
C TRP A 599 -30.60 -58.16 6.03
N ASP A 600 -30.58 -59.38 5.50
CA ASP A 600 -31.49 -59.87 4.48
C ASP A 600 -32.96 -59.92 4.97
N PRO A 601 -33.93 -59.60 4.10
CA PRO A 601 -35.36 -59.70 4.41
C PRO A 601 -35.77 -61.11 4.85
N SER A 602 -36.71 -61.17 5.78
CA SER A 602 -37.21 -62.43 6.36
C SER A 602 -38.61 -62.83 5.88
N CYS A 603 -39.31 -61.95 5.14
CA CYS A 603 -40.73 -62.13 4.82
C CYS A 603 -41.02 -62.45 3.35
N THR A 604 -40.08 -62.16 2.44
CA THR A 604 -40.12 -62.60 1.04
C THR A 604 -39.04 -63.64 0.75
N THR A 605 -39.33 -64.63 -0.10
CA THR A 605 -38.33 -65.61 -0.58
C THR A 605 -37.54 -65.00 -1.74
N SER A 606 -36.55 -64.17 -1.43
CA SER A 606 -35.55 -63.70 -2.38
C SER A 606 -34.24 -64.49 -2.20
N PRO A 607 -33.40 -64.70 -3.22
CA PRO A 607 -32.00 -65.03 -2.96
C PRO A 607 -31.42 -64.00 -1.98
N SER A 608 -30.59 -64.49 -1.05
CA SER A 608 -29.85 -63.64 -0.11
C SER A 608 -29.23 -62.47 -0.86
N LEU A 609 -29.57 -61.24 -0.45
CA LEU A 609 -29.23 -60.01 -1.13
C LEU A 609 -27.83 -59.56 -0.71
N ILE A 610 -27.54 -59.62 0.59
CA ILE A 610 -26.26 -59.21 1.19
C ILE A 610 -25.58 -60.34 2.00
N GLY A 611 -26.10 -61.56 1.99
CA GLY A 611 -25.41 -62.72 2.58
C GLY A 611 -25.57 -62.86 4.09
N ALA A 612 -26.54 -62.19 4.73
CA ALA A 612 -26.63 -62.09 6.19
C ALA A 612 -28.07 -62.11 6.71
N ASN A 613 -28.49 -63.21 7.34
CA ASN A 613 -29.79 -63.28 7.99
C ASN A 613 -29.79 -62.56 9.35
N TYR A 614 -30.96 -62.07 9.77
CA TYR A 614 -31.13 -61.53 11.11
C TYR A 614 -30.87 -62.58 12.20
N THR A 615 -30.02 -62.23 13.17
CA THR A 615 -29.99 -62.91 14.47
C THR A 615 -29.92 -61.89 15.61
N ALA A 616 -30.64 -62.15 16.71
CA ALA A 616 -30.63 -61.27 17.87
C ALA A 616 -29.25 -61.19 18.56
N ALA A 617 -28.43 -62.24 18.46
CA ALA A 617 -27.10 -62.27 19.06
C ALA A 617 -26.13 -61.33 18.32
N GLU A 618 -26.11 -61.39 16.99
CA GLU A 618 -25.28 -60.49 16.18
C GLU A 618 -25.75 -59.05 16.31
N LEU A 619 -27.06 -58.80 16.34
CA LEU A 619 -27.57 -57.44 16.54
C LEU A 619 -27.15 -56.85 17.90
N SER A 620 -27.19 -57.67 18.96
CA SER A 620 -26.68 -57.27 20.28
C SER A 620 -25.19 -56.90 20.23
N THR A 621 -24.37 -57.69 19.53
CA THR A 621 -22.94 -57.40 19.33
C THR A 621 -22.72 -56.11 18.54
N ALA A 622 -23.48 -55.89 17.46
CA ALA A 622 -23.41 -54.66 16.67
C ALA A 622 -23.68 -53.41 17.53
N ILE A 623 -24.72 -53.48 18.36
CA ILE A 623 -25.10 -52.40 19.29
C ILE A 623 -24.02 -52.18 20.35
N GLN A 624 -23.41 -53.24 20.88
CA GLN A 624 -22.31 -53.12 21.84
C GLN A 624 -21.10 -52.40 21.22
N ILE A 625 -20.72 -52.77 19.99
CA ILE A 625 -19.63 -52.09 19.26
C ILE A 625 -19.98 -50.60 19.07
N ALA A 626 -21.15 -50.28 18.50
CA ALA A 626 -21.54 -48.90 18.27
C ALA A 626 -21.60 -48.07 19.58
N SER A 627 -22.12 -48.66 20.65
CA SER A 627 -22.22 -48.02 21.97
C SER A 627 -20.86 -47.66 22.57
N TYR A 628 -19.87 -48.55 22.43
CA TYR A 628 -18.52 -48.32 22.91
C TYR A 628 -17.87 -47.10 22.24
N TYR A 629 -18.06 -46.95 20.93
CA TYR A 629 -17.50 -45.83 20.17
C TYR A 629 -18.41 -44.59 20.15
N SER A 630 -19.58 -44.62 20.81
CA SER A 630 -20.60 -43.56 20.79
C SER A 630 -21.11 -43.22 19.38
N PHE A 631 -21.16 -44.24 18.51
CA PHE A 631 -21.66 -44.14 17.15
C PHE A 631 -23.19 -44.20 17.14
N TRP A 632 -23.81 -43.46 16.24
CA TRP A 632 -25.17 -43.74 15.79
C TRP A 632 -25.15 -45.00 14.93
N ILE A 633 -26.02 -45.95 15.25
CA ILE A 633 -26.16 -47.20 14.50
C ILE A 633 -27.49 -47.21 13.77
N ILE A 634 -27.43 -47.27 12.44
CA ILE A 634 -28.59 -47.42 11.57
C ILE A 634 -28.77 -48.92 11.33
N LEU A 635 -29.96 -49.42 11.64
CA LEU A 635 -30.29 -50.85 11.59
C LEU A 635 -31.28 -51.10 10.46
N ASP A 636 -30.75 -51.65 9.38
CA ASP A 636 -31.37 -51.72 8.06
C ASP A 636 -31.93 -53.12 7.75
N TYR A 637 -33.24 -53.17 7.53
CA TYR A 637 -33.89 -54.32 6.90
C TYR A 637 -33.77 -54.18 5.39
N HIS A 638 -32.85 -54.95 4.81
CA HIS A 638 -32.35 -54.77 3.45
C HIS A 638 -33.31 -55.25 2.35
N GLY A 639 -34.57 -54.80 2.41
CA GLY A 639 -35.67 -55.22 1.56
C GLY A 639 -36.07 -54.23 0.47
N TYR A 640 -36.85 -54.75 -0.48
CA TYR A 640 -37.41 -53.96 -1.59
C TYR A 640 -38.93 -53.99 -1.65
N THR A 641 -39.57 -55.09 -1.22
CA THR A 641 -40.95 -55.39 -1.61
C THR A 641 -41.87 -55.80 -0.46
N ASP A 642 -41.28 -56.09 0.69
CA ASP A 642 -41.94 -56.70 1.84
C ASP A 642 -43.11 -55.88 2.38
N PRO A 643 -43.11 -54.53 2.40
CA PRO A 643 -44.29 -53.79 2.82
C PRO A 643 -45.44 -53.78 1.80
N PHE A 644 -45.28 -54.19 0.54
CA PHE A 644 -46.24 -53.85 -0.54
C PHE A 644 -47.39 -54.84 -0.79
N THR A 645 -47.46 -55.95 -0.07
CA THR A 645 -48.61 -56.86 -0.13
C THR A 645 -49.15 -57.12 1.28
N PRO A 646 -50.48 -57.33 1.46
CA PRO A 646 -51.03 -57.59 2.80
C PRO A 646 -50.37 -58.77 3.53
N ALA A 647 -49.97 -59.82 2.80
CA ALA A 647 -49.34 -60.99 3.40
C ALA A 647 -47.90 -60.71 3.87
N THR A 648 -47.11 -60.04 3.05
CA THR A 648 -45.71 -59.70 3.36
C THR A 648 -45.63 -58.55 4.38
N SER A 649 -46.53 -57.56 4.30
CA SER A 649 -46.66 -56.46 5.29
C SER A 649 -46.96 -57.00 6.69
N ALA A 650 -47.89 -57.93 6.83
CA ALA A 650 -48.20 -58.52 8.14
C ALA A 650 -47.00 -59.26 8.74
N CYS A 651 -46.23 -59.98 7.92
CA CYS A 651 -44.97 -60.60 8.37
C CYS A 651 -43.94 -59.53 8.75
N TRP A 652 -43.75 -58.50 7.92
CA TRP A 652 -42.78 -57.44 8.11
C TRP A 652 -43.05 -56.63 9.39
N LEU A 653 -44.30 -56.24 9.64
CA LEU A 653 -44.71 -55.59 10.89
C LEU A 653 -44.46 -56.49 12.10
N SER A 654 -44.77 -57.80 12.00
CA SER A 654 -44.54 -58.77 13.08
C SER A 654 -43.06 -58.98 13.38
N PHE A 655 -42.21 -59.05 12.34
CA PHE A 655 -40.76 -59.14 12.49
C PHE A 655 -40.25 -57.92 13.27
N TRP A 656 -40.59 -56.72 12.78
CA TRP A 656 -40.14 -55.47 13.36
C TRP A 656 -40.63 -55.27 14.79
N ALA A 657 -41.88 -55.64 15.08
CA ALA A 657 -42.42 -55.58 16.44
C ALA A 657 -41.60 -56.44 17.41
N GLY A 658 -41.03 -57.56 16.97
CA GLY A 658 -40.11 -58.38 17.75
C GLY A 658 -38.77 -57.68 17.98
N VAL A 659 -38.16 -57.14 16.92
CA VAL A 659 -36.85 -56.48 16.97
C VAL A 659 -36.90 -55.21 17.85
N THR A 660 -37.80 -54.27 17.56
CA THR A 660 -37.89 -53.00 18.30
C THR A 660 -38.19 -53.24 19.77
N ASN A 661 -39.11 -54.17 20.08
CA ASN A 661 -39.46 -54.46 21.47
C ASN A 661 -38.28 -55.04 22.26
N GLN A 662 -37.44 -55.85 21.62
CA GLN A 662 -36.28 -56.47 22.24
C GLN A 662 -35.16 -55.45 22.50
N PHE A 663 -34.92 -54.51 21.59
CA PHE A 663 -33.73 -53.64 21.59
C PHE A 663 -34.00 -52.16 21.91
N LYS A 664 -35.24 -51.72 22.09
CA LYS A 664 -35.58 -50.32 22.45
C LYS A 664 -34.90 -49.75 23.71
N ASN A 665 -34.34 -50.61 24.57
CA ASN A 665 -33.65 -50.19 25.80
C ASN A 665 -32.14 -50.48 25.77
N SER A 666 -31.59 -51.03 24.68
CA SER A 666 -30.18 -51.46 24.66
C SER A 666 -29.20 -50.32 24.42
N TYR A 667 -29.58 -49.27 23.67
CA TYR A 667 -28.68 -48.15 23.36
C TYR A 667 -29.43 -46.97 22.74
N GLY A 668 -29.23 -45.74 23.23
CA GLY A 668 -30.03 -44.57 22.83
C GLY A 668 -29.72 -43.95 21.46
N GLN A 669 -28.63 -44.37 20.79
CA GLN A 669 -28.27 -43.86 19.46
C GLN A 669 -28.60 -44.86 18.33
N ILE A 670 -29.65 -45.66 18.53
CA ILE A 670 -30.21 -46.51 17.47
C ILE A 670 -31.09 -45.68 16.53
N ILE A 671 -30.98 -45.97 15.24
CA ILE A 671 -31.89 -45.51 14.19
C ILE A 671 -32.46 -46.74 13.49
N TRP A 672 -33.78 -46.89 13.50
CA TRP A 672 -34.47 -47.97 12.80
C TRP A 672 -34.66 -47.60 11.34
N GLU A 673 -34.19 -48.44 10.43
CA GLU A 673 -34.44 -48.33 9.00
C GLU A 673 -35.33 -49.48 8.53
N PRO A 674 -36.67 -49.29 8.60
CA PRO A 674 -37.64 -50.35 8.48
C PRO A 674 -37.70 -51.01 7.09
N GLU A 675 -37.27 -50.32 6.03
CA GLU A 675 -37.17 -50.87 4.67
C GLU A 675 -36.07 -50.10 3.91
N ASN A 676 -35.21 -50.81 3.17
CA ASN A 676 -34.03 -50.29 2.47
C ASN A 676 -34.31 -49.54 1.16
N GLU A 677 -34.96 -50.17 0.19
CA GLU A 677 -35.15 -49.59 -1.14
C GLU A 677 -36.52 -49.97 -1.70
N PRO A 678 -37.59 -49.36 -1.18
CA PRO A 678 -38.95 -49.76 -1.51
C PRO A 678 -39.23 -49.57 -3.02
N ARG A 679 -39.58 -50.67 -3.70
CA ARG A 679 -39.73 -50.74 -5.16
C ARG A 679 -41.20 -50.80 -5.59
N TYR A 680 -41.55 -49.99 -6.59
CA TYR A 680 -42.87 -49.99 -7.23
C TYR A 680 -42.95 -50.87 -8.51
N GLY A 681 -44.17 -51.21 -8.95
CA GLY A 681 -44.40 -51.91 -10.23
C GLY A 681 -44.44 -53.45 -10.18
N LEU A 682 -44.66 -54.02 -8.99
CA LEU A 682 -44.75 -55.47 -8.79
C LEU A 682 -46.11 -56.04 -9.24
N SER A 683 -46.10 -57.20 -9.90
CA SER A 683 -47.33 -57.91 -10.25
C SER A 683 -48.07 -58.38 -8.99
N GLY A 684 -49.31 -57.91 -8.79
CA GLY A 684 -50.15 -58.31 -7.64
C GLY A 684 -50.00 -57.44 -6.40
N SER A 685 -49.23 -56.34 -6.44
CA SER A 685 -49.22 -55.35 -5.36
C SER A 685 -50.38 -54.35 -5.51
N ALA A 686 -50.80 -53.73 -4.40
CA ALA A 686 -51.83 -52.69 -4.40
C ALA A 686 -51.34 -51.33 -4.93
N CYS A 687 -50.05 -51.24 -5.29
CA CYS A 687 -49.44 -50.05 -5.86
C CYS A 687 -49.16 -50.23 -7.36
N SER A 688 -49.70 -49.35 -8.19
CA SER A 688 -49.27 -49.16 -9.58
C SER A 688 -48.85 -47.70 -9.82
N GLY A 689 -47.55 -47.48 -9.97
CA GLY A 689 -46.94 -46.15 -10.18
C GLY A 689 -46.58 -45.40 -8.89
N VAL A 690 -45.72 -44.37 -9.04
CA VAL A 690 -45.07 -43.64 -7.94
C VAL A 690 -46.07 -43.10 -6.92
N VAL A 691 -47.13 -42.41 -7.35
CA VAL A 691 -48.09 -41.76 -6.41
C VAL A 691 -48.85 -42.77 -5.56
N ALA A 692 -49.34 -43.86 -6.16
CA ALA A 692 -50.05 -44.91 -5.43
C ALA A 692 -49.12 -45.65 -4.46
N CYS A 693 -47.86 -45.85 -4.84
CA CYS A 693 -46.86 -46.47 -3.97
C CYS A 693 -46.49 -45.62 -2.78
N VAL A 694 -46.30 -44.32 -2.97
CA VAL A 694 -45.96 -43.41 -1.87
C VAL A 694 -47.08 -43.40 -0.84
N LEU A 695 -48.34 -43.38 -1.27
CA LEU A 695 -49.47 -43.44 -0.35
C LEU A 695 -49.52 -44.78 0.40
N TYR A 696 -49.31 -45.89 -0.31
CA TYR A 696 -49.29 -47.22 0.30
C TYR A 696 -48.16 -47.33 1.33
N LEU A 697 -46.94 -46.98 0.93
CA LEU A 697 -45.74 -46.99 1.78
C LEU A 697 -45.88 -46.05 2.99
N SER A 698 -46.54 -44.89 2.82
CA SER A 698 -46.87 -43.98 3.93
C SER A 698 -47.72 -44.66 5.00
N ASN A 699 -48.71 -45.47 4.60
CA ASN A 699 -49.55 -46.20 5.54
C ASN A 699 -48.76 -47.29 6.27
N GLU A 700 -47.92 -48.04 5.56
CA GLU A 700 -47.08 -49.09 6.15
C GLU A 700 -46.08 -48.53 7.16
N TYR A 701 -45.39 -47.43 6.82
CA TYR A 701 -44.53 -46.74 7.78
C TYR A 701 -45.30 -46.14 8.95
N GLN A 702 -46.50 -45.61 8.74
CA GLN A 702 -47.34 -45.14 9.85
C GLN A 702 -47.73 -46.29 10.80
N MET A 703 -48.03 -47.48 10.27
CA MET A 703 -48.29 -48.68 11.07
C MET A 703 -47.06 -49.11 11.86
N PHE A 704 -45.88 -49.13 11.22
CA PHE A 704 -44.60 -49.39 11.89
C PHE A 704 -44.32 -48.37 13.01
N ILE A 705 -44.50 -47.07 12.75
CA ILE A 705 -44.28 -46.02 13.75
C ILE A 705 -45.26 -46.21 14.92
N ASN A 706 -46.55 -46.42 14.64
CA ASN A 706 -47.57 -46.60 15.67
C ASN A 706 -47.26 -47.80 16.57
N GLN A 707 -46.86 -48.95 16.02
CA GLN A 707 -46.52 -50.13 16.82
C GLN A 707 -45.25 -49.88 17.65
N THR A 708 -44.22 -49.27 17.07
CA THR A 708 -42.93 -49.02 17.72
C THR A 708 -43.10 -48.03 18.88
N ARG A 709 -43.89 -46.96 18.67
CA ARG A 709 -44.24 -46.00 19.73
C ARG A 709 -45.16 -46.61 20.80
N ALA A 710 -46.09 -47.49 20.43
CA ALA A 710 -46.92 -48.20 21.40
C ALA A 710 -46.11 -49.12 22.34
N GLN A 711 -44.94 -49.58 21.88
CA GLN A 711 -43.98 -50.30 22.72
C GLN A 711 -43.15 -49.39 23.64
N GLY A 712 -43.29 -48.06 23.54
CA GLY A 712 -42.52 -47.08 24.30
C GLY A 712 -41.13 -46.80 23.72
N ASP A 713 -40.86 -47.21 22.48
CA ASP A 713 -39.59 -46.93 21.81
C ASP A 713 -39.52 -45.46 21.36
N THR A 714 -38.41 -44.80 21.66
CA THR A 714 -38.15 -43.38 21.36
C THR A 714 -37.06 -43.17 20.32
N HIS A 715 -36.54 -44.22 19.69
CA HIS A 715 -35.48 -44.12 18.69
C HIS A 715 -35.94 -43.43 17.40
N TRP A 716 -34.96 -42.92 16.66
CA TRP A 716 -35.16 -42.33 15.34
C TRP A 716 -35.54 -43.41 14.32
N ILE A 717 -36.38 -43.05 13.36
CA ILE A 717 -36.87 -43.95 12.31
C ILE A 717 -36.60 -43.32 10.95
N ILE A 718 -36.02 -44.08 10.02
CA ILE A 718 -35.89 -43.71 8.62
C ILE A 718 -37.21 -43.99 7.90
N VAL A 719 -37.63 -43.05 7.06
CA VAL A 719 -38.73 -43.20 6.12
C VAL A 719 -38.13 -43.03 4.73
N GLU A 720 -38.02 -44.15 4.02
CA GLU A 720 -37.30 -44.21 2.76
C GLU A 720 -38.14 -43.68 1.60
N ASN A 721 -37.47 -43.01 0.66
CA ASN A 721 -38.10 -42.56 -0.57
C ASN A 721 -38.31 -43.74 -1.53
N ILE A 722 -39.46 -43.79 -2.20
CA ILE A 722 -39.75 -44.83 -3.22
C ILE A 722 -38.75 -44.83 -4.39
N CYS A 723 -38.02 -43.74 -4.58
CA CYS A 723 -37.02 -43.58 -5.63
C CYS A 723 -35.62 -44.07 -5.25
N SER A 724 -35.41 -44.53 -4.02
CA SER A 724 -34.12 -45.10 -3.59
C SER A 724 -33.74 -46.36 -4.36
N TYR A 725 -34.73 -47.17 -4.82
CA TYR A 725 -34.48 -48.32 -5.70
C TYR A 725 -34.14 -47.93 -7.16
N GLY A 726 -34.57 -46.75 -7.61
CA GLY A 726 -34.35 -46.27 -8.97
C GLY A 726 -35.59 -45.63 -9.62
N CYS A 727 -35.56 -44.30 -9.73
CA CYS A 727 -36.45 -43.50 -10.59
C CYS A 727 -35.71 -42.71 -11.68
N GLY A 728 -34.36 -42.69 -11.66
CA GLY A 728 -33.53 -41.76 -12.46
C GLY A 728 -33.76 -40.29 -12.05
N LEU A 729 -32.69 -39.50 -11.91
CA LEU A 729 -32.80 -38.04 -11.73
C LEU A 729 -32.29 -37.28 -12.97
N ASP A 730 -32.25 -37.93 -14.13
CA ASP A 730 -31.81 -37.30 -15.37
C ASP A 730 -32.94 -36.47 -16.01
N ALA A 731 -32.56 -35.61 -16.96
CA ALA A 731 -33.50 -34.74 -17.65
C ALA A 731 -34.42 -35.48 -18.65
N ASN A 732 -34.15 -36.77 -18.95
CA ASN A 732 -34.82 -37.54 -20.00
C ASN A 732 -35.35 -38.94 -19.56
N GLY A 733 -35.09 -39.39 -18.34
CA GLY A 733 -35.69 -40.57 -17.72
C GLY A 733 -37.02 -40.23 -17.06
N ASP A 734 -37.71 -41.26 -16.59
CA ASP A 734 -39.07 -41.19 -16.05
C ASP A 734 -39.20 -40.45 -14.70
N GLY A 735 -38.09 -40.05 -14.06
CA GLY A 735 -38.05 -39.24 -12.84
C GLY A 735 -37.61 -37.80 -13.07
N SER A 736 -38.55 -36.88 -13.30
CA SER A 736 -38.27 -35.45 -13.07
C SER A 736 -37.93 -35.23 -11.58
N LEU A 737 -37.13 -34.21 -11.26
CA LEU A 737 -36.93 -33.70 -9.87
C LEU A 737 -38.25 -33.66 -9.06
N LEU A 738 -39.37 -33.34 -9.71
CA LEU A 738 -40.70 -33.31 -9.09
C LEU A 738 -41.23 -34.70 -8.73
N GLY A 739 -40.90 -35.74 -9.50
CA GLY A 739 -41.25 -37.13 -9.24
C GLY A 739 -40.59 -37.67 -7.97
N ALA A 740 -39.28 -37.44 -7.80
CA ALA A 740 -38.54 -37.90 -6.63
C ALA A 740 -38.93 -37.16 -5.34
N VAL A 741 -39.25 -35.85 -5.41
CA VAL A 741 -39.83 -35.11 -4.27
C VAL A 741 -41.21 -35.66 -3.91
N ASN A 742 -41.99 -36.07 -4.91
CA ASN A 742 -43.26 -36.73 -4.66
C ASN A 742 -43.10 -38.15 -4.10
N GLY A 743 -41.93 -38.75 -4.25
CA GLY A 743 -41.52 -40.06 -3.75
C GLY A 743 -41.38 -40.19 -2.23
N TYR A 744 -41.31 -39.08 -1.48
CA TYR A 744 -41.24 -39.12 -0.01
C TYR A 744 -42.59 -39.51 0.62
N PRO A 745 -42.62 -40.58 1.44
CA PRO A 745 -43.79 -40.94 2.24
C PRO A 745 -44.12 -39.84 3.25
N THR A 746 -45.40 -39.75 3.61
CA THR A 746 -45.90 -38.79 4.59
C THR A 746 -46.37 -39.54 5.83
N VAL A 747 -45.72 -39.29 6.96
CA VAL A 747 -46.02 -39.92 8.25
C VAL A 747 -46.13 -38.89 9.36
N THR A 748 -46.71 -39.31 10.47
CA THR A 748 -46.75 -38.57 11.74
C THR A 748 -46.08 -39.39 12.84
N ASP A 749 -45.32 -38.71 13.70
CA ASP A 749 -44.70 -39.32 14.88
C ASP A 749 -44.83 -38.36 16.06
N ALA A 750 -45.43 -38.84 17.15
CA ALA A 750 -45.58 -38.07 18.38
C ALA A 750 -44.23 -37.79 19.06
N ALA A 751 -43.23 -38.64 18.86
CA ALA A 751 -41.88 -38.43 19.38
C ALA A 751 -41.07 -37.41 18.55
N GLY A 752 -41.49 -37.13 17.32
CA GLY A 752 -40.77 -36.20 16.44
C GLY A 752 -39.44 -36.74 15.93
N HIS A 753 -39.21 -38.06 15.95
CA HIS A 753 -37.92 -38.68 15.64
C HIS A 753 -37.99 -39.45 14.32
N ILE A 754 -38.21 -38.71 13.23
CA ILE A 754 -38.23 -39.25 11.86
C ILE A 754 -37.13 -38.60 11.05
N PHE A 755 -36.42 -39.39 10.25
CA PHE A 755 -35.62 -38.93 9.13
C PHE A 755 -36.28 -39.34 7.82
N ILE A 756 -36.22 -38.49 6.81
CA ILE A 756 -36.39 -38.93 5.42
C ILE A 756 -35.03 -39.32 4.85
N SER A 757 -35.02 -40.31 3.97
CA SER A 757 -33.82 -40.76 3.27
C SER A 757 -34.08 -40.90 1.77
N LEU A 758 -33.01 -40.80 0.98
CA LEU A 758 -33.01 -41.01 -0.47
C LEU A 758 -31.61 -41.50 -0.89
N HIS A 759 -31.53 -42.77 -1.28
CA HIS A 759 -30.28 -43.37 -1.73
C HIS A 759 -29.78 -42.69 -3.01
N SER A 760 -28.48 -42.41 -3.07
CA SER A 760 -27.90 -41.54 -4.10
C SER A 760 -26.75 -42.19 -4.84
N TYR A 761 -27.05 -42.80 -5.98
CA TYR A 761 -26.08 -43.37 -6.91
C TYR A 761 -26.15 -42.68 -8.29
N LEU A 762 -25.01 -42.62 -8.99
CA LEU A 762 -24.93 -42.09 -10.35
C LEU A 762 -25.28 -43.20 -11.36
N ASP A 763 -26.57 -43.47 -11.49
CA ASP A 763 -27.08 -44.52 -12.36
C ASP A 763 -27.31 -44.00 -13.77
N ASN A 764 -26.58 -44.58 -14.74
CA ASN A 764 -26.79 -44.42 -16.17
C ASN A 764 -26.82 -42.94 -16.67
N PRO A 765 -25.77 -42.14 -16.43
CA PRO A 765 -25.76 -40.73 -16.82
C PRO A 765 -25.82 -40.58 -18.35
N VAL A 766 -26.65 -39.65 -18.84
CA VAL A 766 -26.79 -39.31 -20.27
C VAL A 766 -25.44 -38.92 -20.92
N SER A 767 -24.49 -38.45 -20.11
CA SER A 767 -23.09 -38.25 -20.53
C SER A 767 -22.11 -38.46 -19.38
N TRP A 768 -20.96 -39.10 -19.66
CA TRP A 768 -19.87 -39.30 -18.71
C TRP A 768 -18.96 -38.05 -18.61
N THR A 769 -19.52 -36.93 -18.16
CA THR A 769 -18.80 -35.64 -18.03
C THR A 769 -18.81 -35.14 -16.60
N TYR A 770 -17.82 -34.33 -16.20
CA TYR A 770 -17.80 -33.71 -14.87
C TYR A 770 -19.00 -32.78 -14.64
N ASN A 771 -19.41 -32.02 -15.66
CA ASN A 771 -20.60 -31.17 -15.58
C ASN A 771 -21.88 -32.02 -15.38
N GLY A 772 -21.95 -33.19 -16.04
CA GLY A 772 -23.04 -34.14 -15.83
C GLY A 772 -23.09 -34.68 -14.40
N ALA A 773 -21.93 -35.08 -13.84
CA ALA A 773 -21.82 -35.52 -12.46
C ALA A 773 -22.23 -34.44 -11.45
N ASP A 774 -21.78 -33.19 -11.66
CA ASP A 774 -22.12 -32.06 -10.79
C ASP A 774 -23.62 -31.74 -10.85
N ALA A 775 -24.22 -31.77 -12.04
CA ALA A 775 -25.65 -31.56 -12.22
C ALA A 775 -26.48 -32.66 -11.56
N TYR A 776 -26.05 -33.92 -11.66
CA TYR A 776 -26.73 -35.05 -11.03
C TYR A 776 -26.67 -34.97 -9.49
N ALA A 777 -25.50 -34.60 -8.93
CA ALA A 777 -25.33 -34.36 -7.50
C ALA A 777 -26.22 -33.21 -7.01
N GLN A 778 -26.32 -32.12 -7.78
CA GLN A 778 -27.23 -31.02 -7.47
C GLN A 778 -28.70 -31.45 -7.52
N GLY A 779 -29.06 -32.35 -8.45
CA GLY A 779 -30.40 -32.93 -8.55
C GLY A 779 -30.81 -33.72 -7.30
N TYR A 780 -29.94 -34.62 -6.81
CA TYR A 780 -30.18 -35.34 -5.55
C TYR A 780 -30.28 -34.37 -4.37
N TYR A 781 -29.34 -33.44 -4.25
CA TYR A 781 -29.34 -32.45 -3.19
C TYR A 781 -30.64 -31.62 -3.17
N ALA A 782 -31.07 -31.11 -4.32
CA ALA A 782 -32.31 -30.34 -4.45
C ALA A 782 -33.55 -31.18 -4.10
N THR A 783 -33.56 -32.47 -4.48
CA THR A 783 -34.63 -33.41 -4.14
C THR A 783 -34.72 -33.59 -2.62
N VAL A 784 -33.59 -33.82 -1.94
CA VAL A 784 -33.56 -33.98 -0.49
C VAL A 784 -34.02 -32.71 0.22
N VAL A 785 -33.53 -31.53 -0.19
CA VAL A 785 -33.97 -30.25 0.38
C VAL A 785 -35.47 -30.02 0.19
N ALA A 786 -36.01 -30.32 -0.99
CA ALA A 786 -37.43 -30.23 -1.26
C ALA A 786 -38.24 -31.28 -0.47
N GLY A 787 -37.67 -32.46 -0.21
CA GLY A 787 -38.20 -33.47 0.70
C GLY A 787 -38.34 -32.95 2.12
N ILE A 788 -37.26 -32.35 2.67
CA ILE A 788 -37.26 -31.74 4.01
C ILE A 788 -38.37 -30.68 4.08
N ALA A 789 -38.48 -29.82 3.05
CA ALA A 789 -39.52 -28.79 3.01
C ALA A 789 -40.94 -29.39 2.94
N LYS A 790 -41.12 -30.48 2.20
CA LYS A 790 -42.41 -31.16 2.02
C LYS A 790 -42.87 -31.88 3.29
N THR A 791 -41.99 -32.67 3.90
CA THR A 791 -42.34 -33.54 5.03
C THR A 791 -42.13 -32.87 6.38
N ARG A 792 -41.29 -31.82 6.43
CA ARG A 792 -40.82 -31.16 7.65
C ARG A 792 -39.94 -32.02 8.56
N TRP A 793 -39.51 -33.18 8.08
CA TRP A 793 -38.57 -34.04 8.77
C TRP A 793 -37.14 -33.74 8.31
N PRO A 794 -36.12 -33.84 9.19
CA PRO A 794 -34.72 -33.78 8.77
C PRO A 794 -34.40 -34.92 7.81
N ALA A 795 -33.35 -34.76 7.00
CA ALA A 795 -32.87 -35.81 6.12
C ALA A 795 -31.57 -36.45 6.62
N LEU A 796 -31.49 -37.76 6.43
CA LEU A 796 -30.28 -38.56 6.59
C LEU A 796 -30.24 -39.51 5.40
N ASN A 797 -29.30 -39.29 4.48
CA ASN A 797 -29.14 -40.22 3.36
C ASN A 797 -28.42 -41.48 3.86
N THR A 798 -29.14 -42.59 3.96
CA THR A 798 -28.59 -43.83 4.53
C THR A 798 -27.71 -44.61 3.55
N GLU A 799 -27.72 -44.27 2.26
CA GLU A 799 -26.93 -45.00 1.26
C GLU A 799 -26.53 -44.18 0.02
N GLY A 800 -25.34 -44.47 -0.51
CA GLY A 800 -24.86 -43.87 -1.75
C GLY A 800 -23.37 -44.11 -1.94
N GLY A 801 -22.87 -43.92 -3.16
CA GLY A 801 -21.47 -44.22 -3.43
C GLY A 801 -20.98 -43.85 -4.81
N ALA A 802 -19.69 -44.12 -5.03
CA ALA A 802 -19.01 -43.92 -6.31
C ALA A 802 -19.10 -45.15 -7.23
N ASP A 803 -19.82 -46.21 -6.85
CA ASP A 803 -19.93 -47.41 -7.66
C ASP A 803 -20.69 -47.11 -8.97
N PRO A 804 -20.12 -47.41 -10.15
CA PRO A 804 -20.90 -47.45 -11.38
C PRO A 804 -21.78 -48.71 -11.38
N PHE A 805 -23.05 -48.59 -10.97
CA PHE A 805 -24.05 -49.67 -10.91
C PHE A 805 -24.42 -50.36 -12.26
N VAL A 806 -23.63 -50.14 -13.31
CA VAL A 806 -23.84 -50.75 -14.62
C VAL A 806 -22.78 -51.84 -14.80
N GLY A 807 -23.22 -53.08 -15.05
CA GLY A 807 -22.37 -54.25 -15.37
C GLY A 807 -21.48 -54.11 -16.63
N ALA A 808 -21.26 -52.90 -17.15
CA ALA A 808 -20.29 -52.57 -18.18
C ALA A 808 -19.72 -51.16 -17.90
N GLY A 809 -18.43 -51.10 -17.59
CA GLY A 809 -17.74 -49.94 -17.04
C GLY A 809 -17.95 -48.62 -17.79
N GLY A 810 -18.26 -47.57 -17.01
CA GLY A 810 -18.02 -46.20 -17.43
C GLY A 810 -16.56 -45.99 -17.87
N PRO A 811 -16.27 -44.97 -18.70
CA PRO A 811 -14.93 -44.72 -19.20
C PRO A 811 -13.94 -44.58 -18.04
N ASN A 812 -12.79 -45.24 -18.15
CA ASN A 812 -11.70 -45.19 -17.17
C ASN A 812 -12.07 -45.72 -15.78
N ALA A 813 -12.84 -46.82 -15.68
CA ALA A 813 -13.07 -47.52 -14.42
C ALA A 813 -11.73 -47.93 -13.78
N THR A 814 -11.51 -47.48 -12.56
CA THR A 814 -10.26 -47.68 -11.81
C THR A 814 -10.27 -49.03 -11.10
N LEU A 815 -11.37 -49.34 -10.42
CA LEU A 815 -11.55 -50.55 -9.63
C LEU A 815 -12.98 -51.07 -9.88
N ARG A 816 -13.17 -52.39 -9.97
CA ARG A 816 -14.48 -53.03 -10.22
C ARG A 816 -15.15 -53.37 -8.89
N GLY A 817 -16.49 -53.46 -8.89
CA GLY A 817 -17.28 -53.77 -7.70
C GLY A 817 -17.60 -52.52 -6.87
N SER A 818 -18.32 -52.70 -5.78
CA SER A 818 -18.88 -51.59 -4.99
C SER A 818 -17.86 -50.78 -4.15
N ALA A 819 -16.63 -51.28 -4.04
CA ALA A 819 -15.49 -50.49 -3.55
C ALA A 819 -14.78 -49.70 -4.68
N GLY A 820 -15.23 -49.90 -5.92
CA GLY A 820 -14.72 -49.31 -7.14
C GLY A 820 -15.31 -47.95 -7.51
N TYR A 821 -14.71 -47.32 -8.51
CA TYR A 821 -15.14 -46.01 -9.03
C TYR A 821 -14.51 -45.73 -10.40
N ASN A 822 -15.04 -44.70 -11.06
CA ASN A 822 -14.33 -43.96 -12.10
C ASN A 822 -14.30 -42.47 -11.74
N ASN A 823 -13.56 -41.65 -12.50
CA ASN A 823 -13.41 -40.24 -12.17
C ASN A 823 -14.74 -39.47 -12.14
N ILE A 824 -15.74 -39.88 -12.92
CA ILE A 824 -17.05 -39.23 -12.96
C ILE A 824 -17.88 -39.60 -11.73
N THR A 825 -17.92 -40.88 -11.34
CA THR A 825 -18.67 -41.30 -10.15
C THR A 825 -18.01 -40.80 -8.86
N LEU A 826 -16.68 -40.75 -8.80
CA LEU A 826 -15.96 -40.10 -7.70
C LEU A 826 -16.27 -38.60 -7.62
N ARG A 827 -16.31 -37.91 -8.77
CA ARG A 827 -16.69 -36.49 -8.83
C ARG A 827 -18.13 -36.27 -8.36
N PHE A 828 -19.06 -37.14 -8.76
CA PHE A 828 -20.45 -37.09 -8.32
C PHE A 828 -20.56 -37.19 -6.80
N ILE A 829 -20.00 -38.25 -6.19
CA ILE A 829 -20.15 -38.46 -4.74
C ILE A 829 -19.38 -37.39 -3.94
N GLN A 830 -18.24 -36.91 -4.44
CA GLN A 830 -17.51 -35.81 -3.82
C GLN A 830 -18.32 -34.52 -3.84
N THR A 831 -18.99 -34.22 -4.96
CA THR A 831 -19.83 -33.02 -5.09
C THR A 831 -21.06 -33.11 -4.19
N LEU A 832 -21.73 -34.26 -4.13
CA LEU A 832 -22.86 -34.47 -3.24
C LEU A 832 -22.46 -34.37 -1.75
N THR A 833 -21.33 -34.96 -1.37
CA THR A 833 -20.76 -34.85 -0.02
C THR A 833 -20.49 -33.39 0.34
N ASN A 834 -19.88 -32.63 -0.56
CA ASN A 834 -19.63 -31.19 -0.36
C ASN A 834 -20.93 -30.40 -0.19
N LEU A 835 -21.97 -30.71 -0.98
CA LEU A 835 -23.28 -30.05 -0.87
C LEU A 835 -23.93 -30.32 0.48
N TYR A 836 -23.92 -31.56 0.96
CA TYR A 836 -24.42 -31.91 2.29
C TYR A 836 -23.64 -31.22 3.42
N ASP A 837 -22.32 -31.08 3.27
CA ASP A 837 -21.44 -30.42 4.24
C ASP A 837 -21.49 -28.89 4.25
N ALA A 838 -21.81 -28.25 3.12
CA ALA A 838 -21.78 -26.81 2.94
C ALA A 838 -23.08 -26.09 3.37
N THR A 839 -24.14 -26.84 3.66
CA THR A 839 -25.44 -26.26 4.04
C THR A 839 -25.41 -25.55 5.41
N PRO A 840 -26.27 -24.54 5.65
CA PRO A 840 -26.41 -23.90 6.96
C PRO A 840 -26.80 -24.89 8.07
N THR A 841 -27.51 -25.96 7.71
CA THR A 841 -27.87 -27.11 8.56
C THR A 841 -27.44 -28.38 7.83
N ARG A 842 -26.23 -28.87 8.17
CA ARG A 842 -25.62 -30.07 7.55
C ARG A 842 -26.63 -31.21 7.42
N ILE A 843 -26.65 -31.85 6.25
CA ILE A 843 -27.46 -33.04 5.99
C ILE A 843 -26.59 -34.26 6.31
N GLY A 844 -27.14 -35.20 7.08
CA GLY A 844 -26.44 -36.43 7.43
C GLY A 844 -26.36 -37.41 6.26
N TYR A 845 -25.33 -38.25 6.24
CA TYR A 845 -25.17 -39.29 5.23
C TYR A 845 -24.36 -40.49 5.74
N THR A 846 -24.67 -41.68 5.22
CA THR A 846 -23.81 -42.86 5.31
C THR A 846 -23.51 -43.41 3.92
N TRP A 847 -22.23 -43.49 3.59
CA TRP A 847 -21.79 -43.96 2.28
C TRP A 847 -21.53 -45.46 2.26
N TRP A 848 -21.90 -46.11 1.16
CA TRP A 848 -21.81 -47.56 1.04
C TRP A 848 -20.37 -48.01 0.77
N THR A 849 -19.78 -48.77 1.70
CA THR A 849 -18.39 -49.24 1.55
C THR A 849 -18.27 -50.56 0.80
N ALA A 850 -19.33 -51.39 0.84
CA ALA A 850 -19.32 -52.81 0.50
C ALA A 850 -18.10 -53.55 1.06
N GLY A 851 -18.20 -54.03 2.31
CA GLY A 851 -17.15 -54.74 3.06
C GLY A 851 -16.72 -56.08 2.45
N ASP A 852 -16.83 -57.18 3.20
CA ASP A 852 -16.24 -58.48 2.81
C ASP A 852 -16.95 -59.20 1.65
N TRP A 853 -18.12 -58.73 1.25
CA TRP A 853 -18.90 -59.30 0.15
C TRP A 853 -18.64 -58.58 -1.18
N THR A 854 -17.74 -57.59 -1.20
CA THR A 854 -17.29 -56.98 -2.45
C THR A 854 -16.46 -57.96 -3.28
N ASP A 855 -16.72 -58.03 -4.59
CA ASP A 855 -15.89 -58.77 -5.55
C ASP A 855 -14.59 -58.01 -5.91
N THR A 856 -14.37 -56.87 -5.25
CA THR A 856 -13.26 -55.96 -5.51
C THR A 856 -11.92 -56.53 -5.03
N PRO A 857 -10.96 -56.80 -5.93
CA PRO A 857 -9.66 -57.37 -5.55
C PRO A 857 -8.89 -56.46 -4.60
N GLY A 858 -8.53 -57.00 -3.43
CA GLY A 858 -7.68 -56.31 -2.44
C GLY A 858 -8.40 -55.27 -1.57
N ALA A 859 -9.73 -55.13 -1.68
CA ALA A 859 -10.53 -54.27 -0.79
C ALA A 859 -10.70 -54.89 0.61
N GLY A 860 -10.89 -56.22 0.70
CA GLY A 860 -11.07 -56.93 1.98
C GLY A 860 -12.24 -56.37 2.81
N SER A 861 -12.19 -56.59 4.13
CA SER A 861 -13.28 -56.23 5.06
C SER A 861 -13.59 -54.74 5.21
N ARG A 862 -12.73 -53.88 4.65
CA ARG A 862 -12.91 -52.42 4.67
C ARG A 862 -13.49 -51.87 3.37
N GLY A 863 -13.68 -52.69 2.33
CA GLY A 863 -14.32 -52.24 1.09
C GLY A 863 -13.67 -50.98 0.51
N ALA A 864 -14.49 -49.98 0.19
CA ALA A 864 -14.09 -48.66 -0.31
C ALA A 864 -13.11 -47.90 0.59
N LEU A 865 -13.04 -48.23 1.89
CA LEU A 865 -12.15 -47.60 2.87
C LEU A 865 -10.74 -48.20 2.89
N GLN A 866 -10.47 -49.23 2.09
CA GLN A 866 -9.16 -49.87 2.08
C GLN A 866 -8.15 -49.09 1.25
N CYS A 867 -7.34 -48.24 1.91
CA CYS A 867 -6.39 -47.37 1.21
C CYS A 867 -5.22 -48.10 0.55
N ASN A 868 -4.92 -49.33 0.99
CA ASN A 868 -3.83 -50.15 0.47
C ASN A 868 -4.27 -51.14 -0.64
N SER A 869 -5.53 -51.08 -1.05
CA SER A 869 -6.01 -51.81 -2.23
C SER A 869 -5.31 -51.30 -3.50
N LYS A 870 -5.22 -52.15 -4.54
CA LYS A 870 -4.58 -51.79 -5.80
C LYS A 870 -5.54 -52.02 -6.97
N PRO A 871 -6.14 -50.96 -7.53
CA PRO A 871 -6.06 -49.53 -7.12
C PRO A 871 -6.74 -49.18 -5.79
N GLN A 872 -6.40 -48.00 -5.22
CA GLN A 872 -6.92 -47.49 -3.95
C GLN A 872 -8.44 -47.28 -3.98
N GLY A 873 -9.16 -47.77 -2.97
CA GLY A 873 -10.61 -47.58 -2.79
C GLY A 873 -11.03 -46.11 -2.67
N TRP A 874 -12.21 -45.78 -3.19
CA TRP A 874 -12.66 -44.38 -3.33
C TRP A 874 -12.89 -43.66 -1.99
N GLY A 875 -13.22 -44.39 -0.92
CA GLY A 875 -13.43 -43.81 0.41
C GLY A 875 -12.17 -43.24 1.05
N CYS A 876 -10.99 -43.55 0.50
CA CYS A 876 -9.74 -42.90 0.88
C CYS A 876 -9.48 -41.58 0.13
N LEU A 877 -10.13 -41.40 -1.02
CA LEU A 877 -10.02 -40.19 -1.84
C LEU A 877 -11.12 -39.17 -1.52
N LEU A 878 -12.25 -39.65 -1.00
CA LEU A 878 -13.36 -38.81 -0.59
C LEU A 878 -12.93 -37.85 0.52
N GLN A 879 -13.16 -36.57 0.29
CA GLN A 879 -13.01 -35.51 1.27
C GLN A 879 -14.37 -35.19 1.88
N ASN A 880 -14.42 -35.12 3.20
CA ASN A 880 -15.60 -34.73 3.94
C ASN A 880 -15.24 -33.81 5.10
N LYS A 881 -16.19 -33.01 5.54
CA LYS A 881 -16.06 -32.21 6.76
C LYS A 881 -16.25 -33.16 7.96
N PRO A 882 -15.27 -33.29 8.86
CA PRO A 882 -15.46 -34.14 10.05
C PRO A 882 -16.54 -33.55 10.95
N ILE A 883 -17.17 -34.39 11.76
CA ILE A 883 -17.95 -33.91 12.89
C ILE A 883 -16.94 -33.45 13.94
N VAL A 884 -17.09 -32.21 14.41
CA VAL A 884 -16.35 -31.72 15.58
C VAL A 884 -16.93 -32.44 16.80
N GLN A 885 -16.70 -33.75 16.91
CA GLN A 885 -16.74 -34.40 18.18
C GLN A 885 -15.50 -33.91 18.94
N LYS A 886 -15.71 -33.50 20.20
CA LYS A 886 -14.68 -33.39 21.21
C LYS A 886 -13.63 -34.48 20.92
N PRO A 887 -12.36 -34.14 20.59
CA PRO A 887 -11.37 -35.16 20.39
C PRO A 887 -11.41 -36.06 21.62
N ALA A 888 -11.53 -37.37 21.44
CA ALA A 888 -11.13 -38.29 22.49
C ALA A 888 -9.75 -37.79 22.97
N ALA A 889 -9.59 -37.56 24.28
CA ALA A 889 -8.36 -36.95 24.78
C ALA A 889 -7.15 -37.72 24.21
N PRO A 890 -6.11 -37.02 23.70
CA PRO A 890 -4.98 -37.68 23.07
C PRO A 890 -4.40 -38.71 24.03
N ARG A 891 -4.39 -39.99 23.62
CA ARG A 891 -3.74 -41.05 24.38
C ARG A 891 -2.22 -40.85 24.40
N PHE A 892 -1.67 -40.30 23.31
CA PHE A 892 -0.27 -39.93 23.17
C PHE A 892 -0.10 -38.61 22.41
N THR A 893 1.06 -37.99 22.53
CA THR A 893 1.49 -36.79 21.80
C THR A 893 2.89 -37.05 21.25
N LEU A 894 3.09 -36.84 19.95
CA LEU A 894 4.38 -36.87 19.28
C LEU A 894 4.91 -35.45 19.15
N THR A 895 6.13 -35.20 19.60
CA THR A 895 6.86 -33.94 19.36
C THR A 895 8.19 -34.22 18.67
N PHE A 896 8.59 -33.40 17.70
CA PHE A 896 9.88 -33.53 17.00
C PHE A 896 10.34 -32.19 16.43
N GLN A 897 11.57 -32.12 15.93
CA GLN A 897 12.08 -30.99 15.16
C GLN A 897 12.47 -31.40 13.74
N GLY A 898 11.90 -30.75 12.72
CA GLY A 898 12.26 -30.93 11.31
C GLY A 898 13.13 -29.78 10.81
N TYR A 899 14.20 -30.08 10.06
CA TYR A 899 15.02 -29.12 9.35
C TYR A 899 14.60 -29.10 7.90
N ASP A 900 14.32 -27.90 7.40
CA ASP A 900 13.96 -27.63 6.01
C ASP A 900 12.65 -28.24 5.51
N TYR A 901 11.73 -28.54 6.43
CA TYR A 901 10.37 -28.94 6.09
C TYR A 901 9.61 -27.73 5.53
N ASP A 902 9.76 -27.47 4.23
CA ASP A 902 9.35 -26.22 3.57
C ASP A 902 7.95 -26.25 2.95
N GLY A 903 7.22 -27.35 3.17
CA GLY A 903 5.77 -27.33 3.18
C GLY A 903 5.13 -27.33 1.79
N ALA A 904 5.19 -28.45 1.08
CA ALA A 904 4.22 -28.73 0.01
C ALA A 904 3.48 -30.05 0.22
N HIS A 905 3.23 -30.44 1.49
CA HIS A 905 2.73 -31.76 1.88
C HIS A 905 3.70 -32.91 1.55
N GLU A 906 4.99 -32.59 1.46
CA GLU A 906 6.07 -33.47 1.02
C GLU A 906 6.51 -34.43 2.14
N GLU A 907 6.48 -33.96 3.39
CA GLU A 907 6.74 -34.80 4.56
C GLU A 907 5.46 -35.47 5.05
N THR A 908 5.49 -36.81 5.08
CA THR A 908 4.40 -37.60 5.65
C THR A 908 4.87 -38.39 6.86
N ILE A 909 4.01 -38.41 7.87
CA ILE A 909 4.28 -39.06 9.15
C ILE A 909 3.25 -40.17 9.32
N THR A 910 3.72 -41.38 9.58
CA THR A 910 2.86 -42.56 9.76
C THR A 910 3.16 -43.25 11.08
N ILE A 911 2.13 -43.82 11.71
CA ILE A 911 2.28 -44.78 12.80
C ILE A 911 1.71 -46.11 12.35
N ASN A 912 2.50 -47.18 12.46
CA ASN A 912 2.12 -48.51 11.99
C ASN A 912 1.61 -48.47 10.53
N ASN A 913 2.30 -47.69 9.68
CA ASN A 913 1.95 -47.41 8.27
C ASN A 913 0.63 -46.66 8.04
N ASN A 914 -0.03 -46.16 9.08
CA ASN A 914 -1.20 -45.30 8.95
C ASN A 914 -0.77 -43.84 9.01
N LEU A 915 -1.13 -43.07 7.98
CA LEU A 915 -0.85 -41.64 7.90
C LEU A 915 -1.49 -40.88 9.07
N ILE A 916 -0.68 -40.15 9.84
CA ILE A 916 -1.14 -39.31 10.95
C ILE A 916 -1.05 -37.82 10.65
N ALA A 917 -0.16 -37.40 9.76
CA ALA A 917 -0.05 -36.03 9.31
C ALA A 917 0.62 -35.94 7.93
N ARG A 918 0.14 -34.99 7.13
CA ARG A 918 0.89 -34.33 6.06
C ARG A 918 1.11 -32.90 6.51
N LEU A 919 2.35 -32.45 6.55
CA LEU A 919 2.63 -31.11 7.08
C LEU A 919 2.25 -30.05 6.02
N PRO A 920 1.46 -29.02 6.38
CA PRO A 920 0.94 -28.03 5.44
C PRO A 920 1.99 -26.98 5.03
N ALA A 921 1.66 -26.20 4.01
CA ALA A 921 2.58 -25.29 3.32
C ALA A 921 3.00 -23.99 3.99
N ASN A 922 2.76 -23.83 5.29
CA ASN A 922 2.92 -22.54 5.95
C ASN A 922 3.90 -22.65 7.12
N ASP A 923 5.13 -22.17 6.94
CA ASP A 923 5.77 -21.11 7.75
C ASP A 923 7.28 -20.88 7.46
N THR A 924 7.79 -21.21 6.28
CA THR A 924 9.14 -20.78 5.86
C THR A 924 9.23 -20.47 4.37
N SER A 925 10.09 -19.51 4.02
CA SER A 925 10.62 -19.43 2.65
C SER A 925 11.31 -20.75 2.31
N GLN A 926 11.09 -21.26 1.10
CA GLN A 926 11.73 -22.45 0.54
C GLN A 926 13.21 -22.52 0.94
N ASN A 927 13.68 -23.65 1.47
CA ASN A 927 15.08 -23.86 1.90
C ASN A 927 15.59 -22.87 2.99
N ALA A 928 14.79 -22.58 4.02
CA ALA A 928 15.20 -21.64 5.09
C ALA A 928 16.37 -22.17 5.95
N GLY A 929 16.73 -23.46 5.85
CA GLY A 929 17.90 -24.03 6.51
C GLY A 929 17.84 -23.90 8.04
N THR A 930 16.65 -24.06 8.64
CA THR A 930 16.48 -24.00 10.09
C THR A 930 15.57 -25.12 10.63
N TYR A 931 15.80 -25.53 11.88
CA TYR A 931 14.92 -26.47 12.58
C TYR A 931 13.65 -25.79 13.09
N ARG A 932 12.52 -26.49 12.99
CA ARG A 932 11.21 -26.11 13.55
C ARG A 932 10.62 -27.24 14.37
N THR A 933 9.95 -26.90 15.48
CA THR A 933 9.33 -27.88 16.38
C THR A 933 7.89 -28.14 15.99
N PHE A 934 7.50 -29.40 15.93
CA PHE A 934 6.16 -29.88 15.64
C PHE A 934 5.60 -30.69 16.81
N ALA A 935 4.29 -30.64 17.01
CA ALA A 935 3.57 -31.42 18.01
C ALA A 935 2.26 -31.97 17.41
N LEU A 936 2.06 -33.28 17.50
CA LEU A 936 0.93 -34.01 16.93
C LEU A 936 0.25 -34.86 18.01
N ASN A 937 -1.07 -34.75 18.11
CA ASN A 937 -1.87 -35.59 19.00
C ASN A 937 -2.16 -36.94 18.35
N ILE A 938 -1.94 -38.03 19.10
CA ILE A 938 -2.14 -39.40 18.65
C ILE A 938 -3.18 -40.09 19.55
N THR A 939 -4.35 -40.35 19.02
CA THR A 939 -5.51 -40.83 19.79
C THR A 939 -5.70 -42.35 19.75
N SER A 940 -5.40 -43.02 18.63
CA SER A 940 -5.81 -44.43 18.44
C SER A 940 -4.85 -45.36 17.67
N LEU A 941 -3.73 -44.86 17.14
CA LEU A 941 -2.85 -45.64 16.24
C LEU A 941 -1.68 -46.33 16.93
N VAL A 942 -1.45 -46.00 18.20
CA VAL A 942 -0.47 -46.65 19.05
C VAL A 942 -1.11 -47.87 19.68
N LEU A 943 -0.64 -49.05 19.28
CA LEU A 943 -1.07 -50.35 19.75
C LEU A 943 -0.32 -50.70 21.05
N ASN A 944 -0.91 -51.53 21.90
CA ASN A 944 -0.15 -52.21 22.95
C ASN A 944 0.85 -53.17 22.29
N GLY A 945 2.10 -53.17 22.76
CA GLY A 945 3.21 -53.87 22.11
C GLY A 945 4.02 -52.96 21.18
N ASN A 946 4.63 -53.53 20.14
CA ASN A 946 5.55 -52.81 19.25
C ASN A 946 4.82 -51.94 18.24
N ASN A 947 5.32 -50.73 18.07
CA ASN A 947 4.85 -49.73 17.13
C ASN A 947 5.98 -49.21 16.27
N THR A 948 5.68 -48.81 15.05
CA THR A 948 6.59 -48.06 14.17
C THR A 948 6.10 -46.63 14.00
N LEU A 949 7.01 -45.66 14.05
CA LEU A 949 6.80 -44.27 13.66
C LEU A 949 7.73 -43.98 12.48
N THR A 950 7.17 -43.63 11.33
CA THR A 950 7.94 -43.41 10.11
C THR A 950 7.70 -42.01 9.55
N PHE A 951 8.80 -41.31 9.27
CA PHE A 951 8.85 -40.07 8.51
C PHE A 951 9.31 -40.39 7.09
N THR A 952 8.63 -39.83 6.11
CA THR A 952 9.00 -39.93 4.68
C THR A 952 8.95 -38.55 4.07
N HIS A 953 9.72 -38.36 3.00
CA HIS A 953 9.76 -37.14 2.22
C HIS A 953 9.60 -37.52 0.74
N THR A 954 8.78 -36.78 0.01
CA THR A 954 8.40 -37.08 -1.39
C THR A 954 8.11 -35.79 -2.15
N ASN A 955 8.48 -35.71 -3.44
CA ASN A 955 8.14 -34.69 -4.46
C ASN A 955 9.30 -33.75 -4.91
N TRP A 956 9.09 -32.44 -5.10
CA TRP A 956 9.85 -31.62 -6.08
C TRP A 956 11.30 -31.38 -5.63
N ASP A 957 11.55 -31.23 -4.34
CA ASP A 957 12.84 -30.83 -3.78
C ASP A 957 13.75 -32.00 -3.36
N CYS A 958 13.52 -33.22 -3.87
CA CYS A 958 14.33 -34.44 -3.58
C CYS A 958 15.87 -34.30 -3.69
N ALA A 959 16.38 -33.21 -4.29
CA ALA A 959 17.81 -32.88 -4.35
C ALA A 959 18.35 -32.30 -3.02
N ILE A 960 17.49 -31.95 -2.07
CA ILE A 960 17.80 -31.40 -0.76
C ILE A 960 17.69 -32.53 0.29
N ILE A 961 18.58 -32.51 1.29
CA ILE A 961 18.58 -33.49 2.38
C ILE A 961 18.00 -32.80 3.62
N ASP A 962 16.81 -33.23 3.99
CA ASP A 962 16.13 -32.85 5.21
C ASP A 962 16.70 -33.57 6.42
N SER A 963 16.29 -33.17 7.62
CA SER A 963 16.55 -34.00 8.81
C SER A 963 15.51 -33.86 9.91
N THR A 964 15.33 -34.93 10.69
CA THR A 964 14.50 -34.95 11.90
C THR A 964 15.39 -35.11 13.13
N LYS A 965 15.07 -34.43 14.22
CA LYS A 965 15.69 -34.63 15.54
C LYS A 965 14.70 -34.45 16.69
N SER A 966 15.11 -34.82 17.91
CA SER A 966 14.33 -34.59 19.14
C SER A 966 12.92 -35.19 19.11
N VAL A 967 12.78 -36.38 18.51
CA VAL A 967 11.52 -37.13 18.42
C VAL A 967 11.15 -37.65 19.80
N THR A 968 9.96 -37.34 20.29
CA THR A 968 9.47 -37.75 21.61
C THR A 968 8.00 -38.14 21.51
N ILE A 969 7.62 -39.26 22.13
CA ILE A 969 6.22 -39.68 22.29
C ILE A 969 5.91 -39.69 23.77
N THR A 970 4.91 -38.91 24.15
CA THR A 970 4.43 -38.76 25.53
C THR A 970 3.01 -39.32 25.62
N ASN A 971 2.64 -40.00 26.71
CA ASN A 971 1.26 -40.43 26.91
C ASN A 971 0.37 -39.31 27.50
N ALA A 972 -0.93 -39.58 27.63
CA ALA A 972 -1.92 -38.66 28.19
C ALA A 972 -1.59 -38.17 29.61
N SER A 973 -0.77 -38.90 30.38
CA SER A 973 -0.33 -38.51 31.73
C SER A 973 0.96 -37.66 31.74
N GLY A 974 1.52 -37.33 30.58
CA GLY A 974 2.76 -36.57 30.46
C GLY A 974 4.03 -37.42 30.57
N THR A 975 3.92 -38.75 30.60
CA THR A 975 5.07 -39.66 30.66
C THR A 975 5.65 -39.90 29.27
N VAL A 976 6.96 -39.69 29.11
CA VAL A 976 7.67 -40.01 27.87
C VAL A 976 7.79 -41.54 27.72
N ILE A 977 7.20 -42.07 26.66
CA ILE A 977 7.24 -43.49 26.29
C ILE A 977 8.37 -43.77 25.30
N PHE A 978 8.69 -42.80 24.46
CA PHE A 978 9.79 -42.90 23.52
C PHE A 978 10.46 -41.54 23.37
N SER A 979 11.78 -41.52 23.27
CA SER A 979 12.53 -40.31 22.95
C SER A 979 13.82 -40.66 22.20
N ASP A 980 14.09 -39.92 21.15
CA ASP A 980 15.32 -39.99 20.36
C ASP A 980 15.75 -38.56 19.99
N SER A 981 16.93 -38.16 20.47
CA SER A 981 17.50 -36.83 20.23
C SER A 981 18.42 -36.76 19.01
N THR A 982 18.69 -37.90 18.36
CA THR A 982 19.63 -37.98 17.24
C THR A 982 19.09 -37.23 16.02
N VAL A 983 19.99 -36.60 15.28
CA VAL A 983 19.68 -36.01 13.98
C VAL A 983 19.74 -37.13 12.95
N GLN A 984 18.62 -37.40 12.29
CA GLN A 984 18.51 -38.40 11.24
C GLN A 984 18.23 -37.69 9.91
N PRO A 985 18.98 -37.99 8.84
CA PRO A 985 18.71 -37.43 7.52
C PRO A 985 17.43 -38.03 6.93
N LEU A 986 16.68 -37.21 6.20
CA LEU A 986 15.44 -37.56 5.50
C LEU A 986 15.58 -37.13 4.04
N SER A 987 15.24 -38.00 3.10
CA SER A 987 15.25 -37.68 1.67
C SER A 987 14.27 -38.55 0.90
N CYS A 988 14.05 -38.27 -0.40
CA CYS A 988 13.15 -39.08 -1.22
C CYS A 988 13.56 -40.54 -1.38
N SER A 989 14.84 -40.87 -1.15
CA SER A 989 15.35 -42.25 -1.16
C SER A 989 15.49 -42.85 0.24
N GLN A 990 15.27 -42.07 1.30
CA GLN A 990 15.57 -42.47 2.67
C GLN A 990 14.47 -42.00 3.64
N SER A 991 13.70 -42.96 4.16
CA SER A 991 12.76 -42.75 5.26
C SER A 991 13.40 -42.95 6.63
N ILE A 992 12.94 -42.22 7.65
CA ILE A 992 13.35 -42.44 9.04
C ILE A 992 12.27 -43.28 9.72
N THR A 993 12.64 -44.40 10.34
CA THR A 993 11.72 -45.25 11.09
C THR A 993 12.23 -45.47 12.51
N TYR A 994 11.40 -45.12 13.49
CA TYR A 994 11.59 -45.39 14.90
C TYR A 994 10.69 -46.54 15.35
N THR A 995 11.17 -47.36 16.27
CA THR A 995 10.37 -48.41 16.92
C THR A 995 10.22 -48.11 18.41
N PHE A 996 9.02 -48.28 18.93
CA PHE A 996 8.73 -48.08 20.35
C PHE A 996 7.67 -49.05 20.85
N THR A 997 7.71 -49.36 22.14
CA THR A 997 6.82 -50.36 22.76
C THR A 997 5.95 -49.71 23.83
N VAL A 998 4.65 -50.05 23.85
CA VAL A 998 3.72 -49.60 24.89
C VAL A 998 3.31 -50.80 25.76
N ASN A 999 3.58 -50.71 27.07
CA ASN A 999 3.23 -51.72 28.06
C ASN A 999 2.02 -51.25 28.90
N SER A 1000 0.98 -52.07 29.00
CA SER A 1000 -0.28 -51.71 29.67
C SER A 1000 -0.19 -51.87 31.19
N THR A 1001 0.06 -50.78 31.93
CA THR A 1001 -0.28 -50.73 33.36
C THR A 1001 -0.93 -49.39 33.72
N SER A 1002 -2.23 -49.26 33.48
CA SER A 1002 -3.12 -48.39 34.28
C SER A 1002 -4.60 -48.76 34.06
N PRO A 1003 -5.49 -48.65 35.07
CA PRO A 1003 -6.83 -49.24 35.07
C PRO A 1003 -7.88 -48.43 34.30
N ALA A 1004 -8.94 -49.13 33.88
CA ALA A 1004 -10.09 -48.61 33.13
C ALA A 1004 -10.92 -47.56 33.91
N PRO A 1005 -11.56 -46.59 33.22
CA PRO A 1005 -12.70 -45.87 33.79
C PRO A 1005 -13.88 -46.83 33.98
N ALA A 1006 -14.54 -46.75 35.13
CA ALA A 1006 -15.61 -47.64 35.56
C ALA A 1006 -16.80 -47.67 34.58
N ALA A 1007 -17.32 -48.87 34.34
CA ALA A 1007 -18.60 -49.09 33.69
C ALA A 1007 -19.73 -48.44 34.50
N LEU A 1008 -20.51 -47.57 33.86
CA LEU A 1008 -21.78 -47.09 34.40
C LEU A 1008 -22.82 -48.20 34.25
N THR A 1009 -23.07 -48.92 35.34
CA THR A 1009 -24.23 -49.80 35.49
C THR A 1009 -25.47 -48.96 35.81
N ALA A 1010 -26.56 -49.21 35.08
CA ALA A 1010 -27.87 -48.64 35.34
C ALA A 1010 -28.62 -49.44 36.41
N ALA A 1011 -29.26 -48.76 37.39
CA ALA A 1011 -30.58 -49.10 37.94
C ALA A 1011 -31.04 -48.11 39.05
N SER A 1012 -32.08 -47.35 38.73
CA SER A 1012 -33.31 -47.01 39.50
C SER A 1012 -33.28 -46.87 41.05
N ASN A 1013 -33.69 -45.70 41.57
CA ASN A 1013 -35.00 -45.46 42.23
C ASN A 1013 -35.07 -44.17 43.08
N PHE A 1014 -36.11 -43.38 42.79
CA PHE A 1014 -37.00 -42.57 43.64
C PHE A 1014 -36.47 -41.55 44.70
N ALA A 1015 -36.91 -40.31 44.47
CA ALA A 1015 -37.74 -39.46 45.36
C ALA A 1015 -37.12 -38.27 46.14
N ALA A 1016 -37.72 -37.11 45.84
CA ALA A 1016 -38.18 -36.03 46.73
C ALA A 1016 -37.17 -35.16 47.51
N SER A 1017 -37.25 -33.84 47.27
CA SER A 1017 -36.89 -32.79 48.25
C SER A 1017 -37.78 -32.85 49.50
N PRO A 1018 -37.32 -32.36 50.67
CA PRO A 1018 -37.73 -30.99 51.07
C PRO A 1018 -36.68 -30.15 51.86
N VAL A 1019 -36.81 -28.83 51.64
CA VAL A 1019 -36.67 -27.62 52.50
C VAL A 1019 -36.02 -27.66 53.90
N LEU A 1020 -35.22 -26.61 54.19
CA LEU A 1020 -35.04 -25.77 55.43
C LEU A 1020 -33.56 -25.64 55.85
N ALA A 1021 -33.00 -24.55 56.35
CA ALA A 1021 -33.24 -23.09 56.38
C ALA A 1021 -32.04 -22.46 57.13
N GLN A 1022 -31.58 -21.28 56.68
CA GLN A 1022 -30.90 -20.17 57.40
C GLN A 1022 -29.64 -20.47 58.26
N THR A 1023 -28.58 -19.63 58.29
CA THR A 1023 -28.56 -18.24 58.80
C THR A 1023 -27.24 -17.53 58.44
N GLY A 1024 -27.27 -16.21 58.16
CA GLY A 1024 -26.12 -15.31 58.38
C GLY A 1024 -25.80 -14.28 57.28
N THR A 1025 -26.47 -13.13 57.30
CA THR A 1025 -26.22 -11.87 56.55
C THR A 1025 -25.08 -11.01 57.19
N PRO A 1026 -24.77 -9.77 56.73
CA PRO A 1026 -24.26 -9.28 55.43
C PRO A 1026 -23.02 -8.33 55.61
N THR A 1027 -22.39 -7.83 54.53
CA THR A 1027 -21.88 -6.43 54.43
C THR A 1027 -21.30 -6.11 53.04
N ALA A 1028 -21.65 -4.93 52.53
CA ALA A 1028 -21.02 -4.11 51.49
C ALA A 1028 -21.01 -2.65 52.04
N PRO A 1029 -20.47 -1.57 51.41
CA PRO A 1029 -19.72 -1.41 50.14
C PRO A 1029 -18.49 -0.44 50.24
N SER A 1030 -17.76 -0.15 49.14
CA SER A 1030 -17.29 1.21 48.75
C SER A 1030 -16.51 1.27 47.41
N GLN A 1031 -16.83 2.32 46.63
CA GLN A 1031 -16.12 3.00 45.53
C GLN A 1031 -15.64 4.38 46.08
N PRO A 1032 -14.99 5.36 45.38
CA PRO A 1032 -14.31 5.48 44.06
C PRO A 1032 -12.97 6.29 44.11
N THR A 1033 -12.29 6.58 42.97
CA THR A 1033 -11.88 7.95 42.51
C THR A 1033 -11.09 8.01 41.17
N PHE A 1034 -11.29 9.12 40.43
CA PHE A 1034 -10.73 9.55 39.14
C PHE A 1034 -9.51 10.48 39.27
N LEU A 1035 -8.67 10.61 38.22
CA LEU A 1035 -8.05 11.89 37.82
C LEU A 1035 -7.65 11.94 36.32
N VAL A 1036 -7.85 13.10 35.68
CA VAL A 1036 -7.58 13.45 34.26
C VAL A 1036 -6.71 14.72 34.20
N MET A 1037 -5.75 14.83 33.26
CA MET A 1037 -5.22 16.06 32.58
C MET A 1037 -4.39 15.59 31.35
N SER A 1038 -4.68 15.86 30.06
CA SER A 1038 -4.66 17.07 29.19
C SER A 1038 -3.27 17.62 28.78
N LYS A 1039 -2.88 17.53 27.48
CA LYS A 1039 -2.65 18.67 26.52
C LYS A 1039 -2.02 18.19 25.18
N SER A 1040 -2.34 18.93 24.11
CA SER A 1040 -2.13 18.70 22.66
C SER A 1040 -0.77 19.14 22.10
N VAL A 1041 -0.37 18.69 20.89
CA VAL A 1041 0.03 19.49 19.69
C VAL A 1041 0.44 18.59 18.50
N THR A 1042 0.02 19.04 17.31
CA THR A 1042 0.14 18.55 15.91
C THR A 1042 1.54 18.67 15.29
N VAL A 1043 1.94 17.77 14.36
CA VAL A 1043 2.75 18.09 13.16
C VAL A 1043 2.43 17.12 12.00
N SER A 1044 2.25 17.67 10.80
CA SER A 1044 2.02 17.02 9.49
C SER A 1044 3.34 16.91 8.67
N PRO A 1045 3.38 16.23 7.50
CA PRO A 1045 4.58 15.68 6.86
C PRO A 1045 5.36 16.69 6.01
N THR A 1046 6.65 16.45 5.67
CA THR A 1046 7.28 16.78 4.36
C THR A 1046 8.81 16.45 4.22
N ILE A 1047 9.16 15.76 3.11
CA ILE A 1047 10.27 15.92 2.09
C ILE A 1047 11.74 15.66 2.58
N GLN A 1048 12.68 15.00 1.87
CA GLN A 1048 13.18 15.13 0.48
C GLN A 1048 13.93 13.84 0.01
N TYR A 1049 13.64 13.33 -1.20
CA TYR A 1049 14.47 13.34 -2.44
C TYR A 1049 15.93 12.83 -2.35
N SER A 1050 16.23 11.75 -3.08
CA SER A 1050 17.21 11.76 -4.18
C SER A 1050 17.06 10.52 -5.09
N ALA A 1051 17.15 10.77 -6.39
CA ALA A 1051 17.09 9.81 -7.49
C ALA A 1051 18.44 9.10 -7.72
N PHE A 1052 18.44 7.93 -8.35
CA PHE A 1052 19.09 7.70 -9.67
C PHE A 1052 18.87 6.25 -10.15
N ALA A 1053 18.62 6.13 -11.44
CA ALA A 1053 18.38 4.92 -12.20
C ALA A 1053 19.68 4.31 -12.76
N SER A 1054 19.68 3.01 -13.07
CA SER A 1054 20.17 2.39 -14.33
C SER A 1054 20.27 0.87 -14.12
N GLU A 1055 19.45 0.10 -14.86
CA GLU A 1055 19.84 -0.68 -16.05
C GLU A 1055 20.64 -1.95 -15.74
N HIS A 1056 20.10 -3.10 -16.15
CA HIS A 1056 20.81 -4.02 -17.03
C HIS A 1056 19.83 -5.03 -17.61
N THR A 1057 19.59 -4.94 -18.91
CA THR A 1057 19.08 -6.03 -19.73
C THR A 1057 20.11 -6.39 -20.79
N LEU A 1058 20.26 -7.71 -20.93
CA LEU A 1058 20.55 -8.49 -22.14
C LEU A 1058 21.99 -8.70 -22.63
N ALA A 1059 22.22 -9.99 -22.89
CA ALA A 1059 22.78 -10.62 -24.11
C ALA A 1059 24.04 -11.45 -23.82
N THR A 1060 24.32 -12.63 -24.39
CA THR A 1060 23.64 -13.60 -25.27
C THR A 1060 24.60 -14.81 -25.38
N SER A 1061 24.06 -15.97 -25.76
CA SER A 1061 24.69 -17.05 -26.55
C SER A 1061 25.98 -17.73 -26.07
N THR A 1062 25.85 -18.99 -25.65
CA THR A 1062 26.30 -20.18 -26.41
C THR A 1062 25.35 -21.33 -26.16
#